data_AF-A0A1G8QVW3-F1
#
_entry.id   AF-A0A1G8QVW3-F1
#
_cell.length_a   1.000
_cell.length_b   1.000
_cell.length_c   1.000
_cell.angle_alpha   90.00
_cell.angle_beta   90.00
_cell.angle_gamma   90.00
#
_symmetry.space_group_name_H-M   'P 1'
#
loop_
_entity.id
_entity.type
_entity.pdbx_description
1 polymer ?
#
loop_
_entity_poly.entity_id
_entity_poly.type
_entity_poly.pdbx_seq_one_letter_code
_entity_poly.pdbx_strand_id
1 'polypeptide(L)'
;MTRRTKALLSLGTAVALTAASLALATNPARATDPDPATQQYRPYLHYTPEKNWMNDPNGLVYHNGKYHMYYQYNPTGTRWGDMSWGHASSTDLVHWQEQPLAIPRGLNENGQVIEEIFSGSVVVDTLNSSGFGSLQNPPLVAVYTSNYTGAHPILAGKQAQSLAYSTDDGQSWTKYGSNPVLNRNTSGFRDPKVFWYDNPSGADYWVMAAVEADEHRVLFYKSTNLKDWTYLDDFGPANAFGGQWECPDLFPLAVDGDPNNIKWVLAVNINPGALAGGSGGQYFVGTFNGTTFTAENIDPAGQLPAGNVLAGFNGGTYSGWNVQNDPSNSAGPWGSAPATGSLPGQMPVAGNIGAGMVNGFHGGDNPVGSMESAPFTVDKDYLNFLVAGGRHPQGPGEQSGNQAPPGYLLFDGFDYPGTLTQAGWQLTGDFQAALNPSTSGGEFAIGKRINTFEGGPYQDNNVGTITSPEFYLTNTNIGFLLGGGARSDGQLQVELLVGGVPVRTATGKNSGDLNWQNWDVSPWYGQIARIRIVDNATGPWGHLTLDNMVLGSEPAKARSSETTVNLVVNGQTVRTATGGNTEHLAWTAWDVSAFKGSQATIRIVDNNRGGWGHILADEFVSSDTSRLEPHDWLDQGRDYYATVSFNNAPGGKRIMLGWMNNWDYGQDTPTTTWRGTMALPREVVLTQTPAGPRLRQQVVSQVDALKNTSASYTAPAQDIQPGTTTLPVTGDVVQIDAEFTPGTASSFGLKVLGNASQSTRIGYATATQRLYIDRSNSGNVAFHPAFSSVEDARVDLVNGRLRLRLYLDRASVELFAQDGLATLTDQVFPAAGASSISVFSEGGTARLESLTVTPLFPAMWGG
;
A
#
# COMPACT_ATOMS: atom_id res chain seq x y z
N MET A 1 42.27 -64.84 67.97
CA MET A 1 42.51 -63.98 66.80
C MET A 1 41.61 -62.77 66.92
N THR A 2 42.22 -61.63 67.23
CA THR A 2 41.65 -60.61 68.11
C THR A 2 41.93 -59.24 67.52
N ARG A 3 40.88 -58.49 67.19
CA ARG A 3 40.92 -57.02 67.22
C ARG A 3 39.65 -56.50 67.88
N ARG A 4 39.80 -56.23 69.18
CA ARG A 4 39.02 -55.26 69.96
C ARG A 4 39.83 -53.96 69.98
N THR A 5 39.19 -52.81 69.79
CA THR A 5 39.35 -51.68 70.72
C THR A 5 38.24 -50.64 70.58
N LYS A 6 37.96 -50.00 71.72
CA LYS A 6 36.80 -49.22 72.15
C LYS A 6 36.76 -47.77 71.61
N ALA A 7 35.52 -47.32 71.35
CA ALA A 7 34.80 -46.16 71.92
C ALA A 7 35.27 -44.70 71.80
N LEU A 8 34.25 -43.86 71.44
CA LEU A 8 33.92 -42.47 71.82
C LEU A 8 34.83 -41.32 71.34
N LEU A 9 34.29 -40.42 70.50
CA LEU A 9 33.92 -39.04 70.91
C LEU A 9 33.12 -38.29 69.82
N SER A 10 32.37 -37.31 70.30
CA SER A 10 31.33 -36.46 69.69
C SER A 10 31.81 -35.22 68.91
N LEU A 11 30.81 -34.54 68.31
CA LEU A 11 30.71 -33.19 67.68
C LEU A 11 30.57 -33.28 66.15
N GLY A 12 29.54 -32.77 65.48
CA GLY A 12 28.59 -31.71 65.82
C GLY A 12 28.64 -30.65 64.72
N THR A 13 27.68 -30.65 63.79
CA THR A 13 27.36 -29.48 62.95
C THR A 13 25.99 -29.68 62.32
N ALA A 14 25.06 -28.80 62.70
CA ALA A 14 23.74 -28.69 62.12
C ALA A 14 23.81 -27.84 60.85
N VAL A 15 23.20 -28.31 59.76
CA VAL A 15 22.78 -27.48 58.64
C VAL A 15 21.27 -27.70 58.48
N ALA A 16 20.52 -26.62 58.66
CA ALA A 16 19.09 -26.57 58.49
C ALA A 16 18.74 -26.78 57.00
N LEU A 17 17.96 -27.83 56.70
CA LEU A 17 17.22 -27.91 55.44
C LEU A 17 15.97 -27.05 55.56
N THR A 18 15.99 -25.86 54.98
CA THR A 18 14.78 -25.14 54.60
C THR A 18 14.19 -25.79 53.35
N ALA A 19 13.07 -26.50 53.53
CA ALA A 19 12.25 -26.98 52.44
C ALA A 19 11.62 -25.76 51.74
N ALA A 20 12.15 -25.39 50.57
CA ALA A 20 11.49 -24.45 49.67
C ALA A 20 10.34 -25.20 48.99
N SER A 21 9.11 -24.92 49.42
CA SER A 21 7.90 -25.24 48.66
C SER A 21 7.98 -24.51 47.31
N LEU A 22 8.24 -25.25 46.23
CA LEU A 22 7.95 -24.78 44.88
C LEU A 22 6.44 -24.56 44.78
N ALA A 23 6.01 -23.32 44.96
CA ALA A 23 4.75 -22.88 44.40
C ALA A 23 4.86 -23.09 42.88
N LEU A 24 4.12 -24.05 42.35
CA LEU A 24 3.78 -24.10 40.93
C LEU A 24 3.07 -22.78 40.63
N ALA A 25 3.81 -21.81 40.10
CA ALA A 25 3.23 -20.64 39.48
C ALA A 25 2.44 -21.16 38.27
N THR A 26 1.13 -21.35 38.46
CA THR A 26 0.21 -21.47 37.35
C THR A 26 0.37 -20.20 36.53
N ASN A 27 0.98 -20.31 35.35
CA ASN A 27 0.88 -19.25 34.35
C ASN A 27 -0.60 -18.87 34.25
N PRO A 28 -0.95 -17.57 34.27
CA PRO A 28 -2.32 -17.18 33.98
C PRO A 28 -2.69 -17.82 32.65
N ALA A 29 -3.79 -18.57 32.62
CA ALA A 29 -4.32 -19.13 31.38
C ALA A 29 -4.41 -17.97 30.38
N ARG A 30 -3.64 -18.04 29.29
CA ARG A 30 -3.85 -17.15 28.15
C ARG A 30 -5.31 -17.28 27.78
N ALA A 31 -6.02 -16.17 27.66
CA ALA A 31 -7.34 -16.18 27.05
C ALA A 31 -7.22 -16.92 25.71
N THR A 32 -8.01 -17.98 25.53
CA THR A 32 -8.09 -18.66 24.24
C THR A 32 -8.70 -17.69 23.24
N ASP A 33 -8.15 -17.63 22.03
CA ASP A 33 -8.73 -16.81 20.96
C ASP A 33 -10.22 -17.18 20.77
N PRO A 34 -11.09 -16.19 20.46
CA PRO A 34 -12.49 -16.48 20.18
C PRO A 34 -12.61 -17.41 18.97
N ASP A 35 -13.55 -18.35 19.04
CA ASP A 35 -13.90 -19.23 17.92
C ASP A 35 -14.12 -18.40 16.64
N PRO A 36 -13.38 -18.65 15.54
CA PRO A 36 -13.57 -18.01 14.25
C PRO A 36 -15.04 -17.81 13.86
N ALA A 37 -15.89 -18.82 14.08
CA ALA A 37 -17.32 -18.81 13.74
C ALA A 37 -18.11 -17.69 14.42
N THR A 38 -17.67 -17.28 15.61
CA THR A 38 -18.36 -16.30 16.47
C THR A 38 -17.91 -14.86 16.23
N GLN A 39 -16.82 -14.66 15.49
CA GLN A 39 -16.24 -13.34 15.29
C GLN A 39 -17.08 -12.54 14.27
N GLN A 40 -17.33 -11.27 14.58
CA GLN A 40 -17.98 -10.34 13.67
C GLN A 40 -17.11 -10.19 12.40
N TYR A 41 -17.73 -10.16 11.23
CA TYR A 41 -17.10 -10.07 9.91
C TYR A 41 -16.41 -11.33 9.40
N ARG A 42 -16.31 -12.42 10.19
CA ARG A 42 -15.69 -13.67 9.69
C ARG A 42 -16.53 -14.20 8.52
N PRO A 43 -15.98 -14.30 7.29
CA PRO A 43 -16.74 -14.71 6.12
C PRO A 43 -17.12 -16.19 6.18
N TYR A 44 -18.23 -16.55 5.54
CA TYR A 44 -18.72 -17.92 5.46
C TYR A 44 -18.52 -18.57 4.09
N LEU A 45 -18.20 -17.79 3.06
CA LEU A 45 -17.93 -18.29 1.70
C LEU A 45 -16.45 -18.17 1.34
N HIS A 46 -15.76 -17.21 1.95
CA HIS A 46 -14.40 -16.83 1.59
C HIS A 46 -13.37 -17.43 2.55
N TYR A 47 -12.18 -17.72 2.03
CA TYR A 47 -11.08 -18.17 2.86
C TYR A 47 -10.47 -17.01 3.66
N THR A 48 -10.19 -17.29 4.93
CA THR A 48 -9.32 -16.51 5.82
C THR A 48 -8.45 -17.49 6.59
N PRO A 49 -7.22 -17.15 7.02
CA PRO A 49 -6.54 -17.97 8.00
C PRO A 49 -7.32 -17.95 9.33
N GLU A 50 -7.15 -18.98 10.15
CA GLU A 50 -7.75 -19.06 11.48
C GLU A 50 -7.40 -17.81 12.31
N LYS A 51 -6.17 -17.32 12.16
CA LYS A 51 -5.64 -16.13 12.82
C LYS A 51 -4.60 -15.41 11.97
N ASN A 52 -4.14 -14.26 12.46
CA ASN A 52 -3.07 -13.43 11.93
C ASN A 52 -3.30 -12.84 10.53
N TRP A 53 -2.26 -12.23 9.98
CA TRP A 53 -2.27 -11.54 8.70
C TRP A 53 -2.08 -12.48 7.50
N MET A 54 -2.90 -12.27 6.47
CA MET A 54 -2.77 -12.86 5.14
C MET A 54 -2.81 -11.78 4.06
N ASN A 55 -1.98 -11.91 3.03
CA ASN A 55 -2.13 -11.17 1.77
C ASN A 55 -2.20 -12.10 0.55
N ASP A 56 -1.28 -11.96 -0.40
CA ASP A 56 -1.35 -12.51 -1.75
C ASP A 56 -1.58 -14.02 -1.77
N PRO A 57 -2.44 -14.54 -2.67
CA PRO A 57 -2.48 -15.96 -2.96
C PRO A 57 -1.17 -16.38 -3.64
N ASN A 58 -0.61 -17.50 -3.21
CA ASN A 58 0.64 -18.04 -3.72
C ASN A 58 0.49 -19.51 -4.08
N GLY A 59 1.36 -19.99 -4.95
CA GLY A 59 1.51 -21.42 -5.19
C GLY A 59 0.22 -22.14 -5.59
N LEU A 60 -0.75 -21.43 -6.20
CA LEU A 60 -2.03 -22.03 -6.57
C LEU A 60 -1.78 -23.19 -7.54
N VAL A 61 -2.06 -24.41 -7.11
CA VAL A 61 -1.82 -25.63 -7.89
C VAL A 61 -2.87 -26.67 -7.60
N TYR A 62 -3.35 -27.35 -8.64
CA TYR A 62 -4.15 -28.55 -8.49
C TYR A 62 -3.27 -29.80 -8.61
N HIS A 63 -3.29 -30.65 -7.59
CA HIS A 63 -2.49 -31.86 -7.50
C HIS A 63 -3.25 -32.95 -6.76
N ASN A 64 -3.22 -34.18 -7.28
CA ASN A 64 -3.81 -35.37 -6.65
C ASN A 64 -5.23 -35.18 -6.07
N GLY A 65 -6.13 -34.55 -6.85
CA GLY A 65 -7.52 -34.38 -6.44
C GLY A 65 -7.81 -33.14 -5.60
N LYS A 66 -6.78 -32.34 -5.29
CA LYS A 66 -6.89 -31.18 -4.40
C LYS A 66 -6.39 -29.91 -5.06
N TYR A 67 -7.09 -28.82 -4.79
CA TYR A 67 -6.61 -27.46 -4.98
C TYR A 67 -5.79 -27.07 -3.75
N HIS A 68 -4.55 -26.67 -3.96
CA HIS A 68 -3.68 -26.12 -2.94
C HIS A 68 -3.61 -24.62 -3.13
N MET A 69 -3.84 -23.88 -2.04
CA MET A 69 -3.63 -22.45 -1.96
C MET A 69 -2.60 -22.19 -0.87
N TYR A 70 -1.45 -21.68 -1.27
CA TYR A 70 -0.52 -21.04 -0.36
C TYR A 70 -0.85 -19.55 -0.33
N TYR A 71 -0.31 -18.83 0.64
CA TYR A 71 -0.55 -17.40 0.75
C TYR A 71 0.52 -16.74 1.62
N GLN A 72 0.81 -15.48 1.32
CA GLN A 72 1.65 -14.66 2.20
C GLN A 72 1.01 -14.57 3.58
N TYR A 73 1.78 -14.92 4.61
CA TYR A 73 1.27 -15.09 5.97
C TYR A 73 2.27 -14.60 7.02
N ASN A 74 1.77 -13.83 7.99
CA ASN A 74 2.52 -13.53 9.20
C ASN A 74 2.12 -14.51 10.32
N PRO A 75 2.96 -15.48 10.72
CA PRO A 75 2.60 -16.39 11.80
C PRO A 75 2.62 -15.77 13.21
N THR A 76 3.11 -14.52 13.36
CA THR A 76 3.33 -13.88 14.67
C THR A 76 2.40 -12.69 14.96
N GLY A 77 1.59 -12.24 14.00
CA GLY A 77 0.67 -11.12 14.23
C GLY A 77 -0.31 -10.82 13.11
N THR A 78 -1.27 -9.93 13.40
CA THR A 78 -2.37 -9.54 12.51
C THR A 78 -2.04 -8.37 11.59
N ARG A 79 -0.76 -7.99 11.51
CA ARG A 79 -0.23 -6.97 10.61
C ARG A 79 0.87 -7.57 9.74
N TRP A 80 1.18 -6.89 8.64
CA TRP A 80 2.25 -7.33 7.75
C TRP A 80 3.62 -7.33 8.46
N GLY A 81 4.49 -8.27 8.08
CA GLY A 81 5.82 -8.51 8.63
C GLY A 81 6.06 -10.01 8.88
N ASP A 82 7.31 -10.43 9.05
CA ASP A 82 7.65 -11.81 9.40
C ASP A 82 7.20 -12.84 8.32
N MET A 83 7.17 -12.41 7.06
CA MET A 83 6.48 -13.10 5.96
C MET A 83 6.97 -14.53 5.71
N SER A 84 5.99 -15.43 5.65
CA SER A 84 6.10 -16.88 5.40
C SER A 84 4.97 -17.31 4.45
N TRP A 85 4.99 -18.54 3.95
CA TRP A 85 3.84 -19.10 3.23
C TRP A 85 2.96 -19.93 4.16
N GLY A 86 1.72 -19.48 4.35
CA GLY A 86 0.63 -20.29 4.88
C GLY A 86 0.11 -21.28 3.82
N HIS A 87 -0.79 -22.18 4.22
CA HIS A 87 -1.30 -23.22 3.33
C HIS A 87 -2.72 -23.63 3.70
N ALA A 88 -3.58 -23.72 2.69
CA ALA A 88 -4.89 -24.36 2.76
C ALA A 88 -5.08 -25.29 1.56
N SER A 89 -5.89 -26.32 1.73
CA SER A 89 -6.28 -27.22 0.64
C SER A 89 -7.79 -27.41 0.58
N SER A 90 -8.31 -27.65 -0.62
CA SER A 90 -9.73 -27.88 -0.88
C SER A 90 -9.90 -28.92 -1.99
N THR A 91 -11.02 -29.65 -1.98
CA THR A 91 -11.41 -30.53 -3.10
C THR A 91 -12.39 -29.87 -4.06
N ASP A 92 -12.95 -28.73 -3.68
CA ASP A 92 -14.05 -28.07 -4.39
C ASP A 92 -13.92 -26.54 -4.45
N LEU A 93 -12.77 -25.98 -4.09
CA LEU A 93 -12.46 -24.54 -4.09
C LEU A 93 -13.27 -23.68 -3.11
N VAL A 94 -14.18 -24.26 -2.32
CA VAL A 94 -15.05 -23.51 -1.40
C VAL A 94 -14.91 -23.99 0.04
N HIS A 95 -14.78 -25.30 0.28
CA HIS A 95 -14.47 -25.84 1.61
C HIS A 95 -12.96 -25.97 1.76
N TRP A 96 -12.35 -25.01 2.45
CA TRP A 96 -10.91 -24.96 2.67
C TRP A 96 -10.54 -25.51 4.04
N GLN A 97 -9.53 -26.38 4.05
CA GLN A 97 -8.89 -26.86 5.26
C GLN A 97 -7.51 -26.22 5.38
N GLU A 98 -7.33 -25.36 6.38
CA GLU A 98 -6.01 -24.84 6.75
C GLU A 98 -5.07 -25.99 7.13
N GLN A 99 -3.83 -25.88 6.65
CA GLN A 99 -2.75 -26.85 6.84
C GLN A 99 -1.65 -26.21 7.70
N PRO A 100 -0.67 -27.00 8.19
CA PRO A 100 0.51 -26.43 8.82
C PRO A 100 1.23 -25.42 7.92
N LEU A 101 1.96 -24.48 8.54
CA LEU A 101 2.78 -23.49 7.84
C LEU A 101 3.71 -24.19 6.81
N ALA A 102 3.66 -23.78 5.55
CA ALA A 102 4.34 -24.45 4.46
C ALA A 102 5.83 -24.07 4.37
N ILE A 103 6.13 -22.78 4.16
CA ILE A 103 7.51 -22.30 4.01
C ILE A 103 7.76 -21.19 5.05
N PRO A 104 8.50 -21.47 6.13
CA PRO A 104 8.79 -20.47 7.15
C PRO A 104 9.88 -19.49 6.68
N ARG A 105 9.82 -18.27 7.21
CA ARG A 105 10.92 -17.29 7.15
C ARG A 105 12.25 -17.86 7.63
N GLY A 106 13.35 -17.37 7.08
CA GLY A 106 14.70 -17.71 7.50
C GLY A 106 15.16 -16.91 8.70
N LEU A 107 15.77 -17.59 9.68
CA LEU A 107 16.35 -16.99 10.88
C LEU A 107 17.87 -17.22 10.92
N ASN A 108 18.63 -16.27 11.47
CA ASN A 108 20.03 -16.49 11.82
C ASN A 108 20.17 -17.23 13.17
N GLU A 109 21.40 -17.52 13.58
CA GLU A 109 21.73 -18.22 14.83
C GLU A 109 21.19 -17.51 16.09
N ASN A 110 20.98 -16.19 16.02
CA ASN A 110 20.44 -15.37 17.11
C ASN A 110 18.91 -15.24 17.07
N GLY A 111 18.24 -15.94 16.14
CA GLY A 111 16.79 -15.88 15.96
C GLY A 111 16.28 -14.62 15.26
N GLN A 112 17.16 -13.81 14.64
CA GLN A 112 16.75 -12.64 13.86
C GLN A 112 16.34 -13.05 12.45
N VAL A 113 15.31 -12.41 11.91
CA VAL A 113 14.83 -12.66 10.55
C VAL A 113 15.83 -12.15 9.53
N ILE A 114 16.31 -13.05 8.66
CA ILE A 114 17.26 -12.73 7.57
C ILE A 114 16.66 -12.96 6.18
N GLU A 115 15.58 -13.72 6.08
CA GLU A 115 14.89 -14.02 4.84
C GLU A 115 13.39 -14.06 5.11
N GLU A 116 12.64 -13.19 4.45
CA GLU A 116 11.20 -13.27 4.35
C GLU A 116 10.81 -14.01 3.06
N ILE A 117 9.76 -14.82 3.13
CA ILE A 117 9.27 -15.60 1.98
C ILE A 117 8.15 -14.79 1.35
N PHE A 118 8.45 -14.20 0.20
CA PHE A 118 7.53 -13.39 -0.60
C PHE A 118 6.85 -14.24 -1.68
N SER A 119 5.93 -13.61 -2.40
CA SER A 119 5.02 -14.24 -3.34
C SER A 119 5.72 -15.06 -4.44
N GLY A 120 4.96 -15.96 -5.04
CA GLY A 120 5.43 -16.90 -6.05
C GLY A 120 4.41 -17.99 -6.41
N SER A 121 4.88 -19.01 -7.12
CA SER A 121 4.04 -20.06 -7.71
C SER A 121 4.56 -21.47 -7.42
N VAL A 122 3.72 -22.47 -7.67
CA VAL A 122 4.04 -23.89 -7.51
C VAL A 122 3.72 -24.60 -8.81
N VAL A 123 4.62 -25.48 -9.24
CA VAL A 123 4.44 -26.36 -10.41
C VAL A 123 4.55 -27.82 -10.00
N VAL A 124 3.87 -28.69 -10.75
CA VAL A 124 4.05 -30.14 -10.68
C VAL A 124 5.14 -30.52 -11.68
N ASP A 125 6.33 -30.89 -11.20
CA ASP A 125 7.46 -31.28 -12.05
C ASP A 125 7.36 -32.76 -12.45
N THR A 126 6.38 -33.08 -13.28
CA THR A 126 6.02 -34.45 -13.70
C THR A 126 7.16 -35.21 -14.34
N LEU A 127 8.10 -34.50 -14.99
CA LEU A 127 9.28 -35.08 -15.63
C LEU A 127 10.47 -35.22 -14.67
N ASN A 128 10.32 -34.81 -13.41
CA ASN A 128 11.40 -34.69 -12.43
C ASN A 128 12.63 -33.97 -13.01
N SER A 129 12.38 -32.93 -13.80
CA SER A 129 13.40 -32.12 -14.46
C SER A 129 14.32 -31.41 -13.45
N SER A 130 13.78 -31.10 -12.27
CA SER A 130 14.53 -30.57 -11.13
C SER A 130 15.40 -31.63 -10.42
N GLY A 131 15.08 -32.91 -10.56
CA GLY A 131 15.72 -34.00 -9.82
C GLY A 131 15.43 -34.01 -8.32
N PHE A 132 14.41 -33.30 -7.83
CA PHE A 132 14.05 -33.27 -6.40
C PHE A 132 13.19 -34.47 -5.94
N GLY A 133 12.55 -35.17 -6.87
CA GLY A 133 11.75 -36.35 -6.61
C GLY A 133 12.12 -37.51 -7.55
N SER A 134 11.11 -38.16 -8.12
CA SER A 134 11.28 -39.24 -9.10
C SER A 134 10.16 -39.23 -10.12
N LEU A 135 10.27 -39.99 -11.21
CA LEU A 135 9.16 -40.12 -12.16
C LEU A 135 7.91 -40.80 -11.56
N GLN A 136 8.10 -41.65 -10.54
CA GLN A 136 7.01 -42.35 -9.85
C GLN A 136 6.38 -41.51 -8.74
N ASN A 137 7.14 -40.57 -8.17
CA ASN A 137 6.67 -39.59 -7.20
C ASN A 137 7.25 -38.22 -7.58
N PRO A 138 6.66 -37.54 -8.59
CA PRO A 138 7.15 -36.25 -9.06
C PRO A 138 7.02 -35.19 -7.97
N PRO A 139 8.02 -34.29 -7.83
CA PRO A 139 7.95 -33.26 -6.81
C PRO A 139 6.99 -32.13 -7.21
N LEU A 140 6.35 -31.52 -6.21
CA LEU A 140 5.89 -30.14 -6.32
C LEU A 140 7.07 -29.22 -6.08
N VAL A 141 7.22 -28.18 -6.89
CA VAL A 141 8.30 -27.20 -6.76
C VAL A 141 7.70 -25.81 -6.62
N ALA A 142 7.96 -25.18 -5.47
CA ALA A 142 7.65 -23.79 -5.20
C ALA A 142 8.79 -22.93 -5.73
N VAL A 143 8.45 -21.94 -6.53
CA VAL A 143 9.35 -20.89 -6.99
C VAL A 143 8.85 -19.60 -6.36
N TYR A 144 9.65 -19.00 -5.50
CA TYR A 144 9.23 -17.90 -4.62
C TYR A 144 10.31 -16.83 -4.53
N THR A 145 9.91 -15.63 -4.12
CA THR A 145 10.86 -14.54 -3.87
C THR A 145 11.44 -14.65 -2.46
N SER A 146 12.75 -14.76 -2.33
CA SER A 146 13.46 -14.48 -1.07
C SER A 146 13.66 -12.97 -0.93
N ASN A 147 12.99 -12.36 0.04
CA ASN A 147 13.23 -10.98 0.44
C ASN A 147 14.25 -10.96 1.59
N TYR A 148 15.49 -10.57 1.29
CA TYR A 148 16.57 -10.60 2.26
C TYR A 148 16.58 -9.31 3.09
N THR A 149 16.38 -9.45 4.40
CA THR A 149 16.31 -8.29 5.30
C THR A 149 17.68 -7.60 5.42
N GLY A 150 17.70 -6.40 6.01
CA GLY A 150 18.96 -5.69 6.31
C GLY A 150 19.93 -6.46 7.21
N ALA A 151 19.45 -7.50 7.91
CA ALA A 151 20.27 -8.36 8.77
C ALA A 151 20.94 -9.52 8.01
N HIS A 152 20.62 -9.72 6.73
CA HIS A 152 21.22 -10.79 5.94
C HIS A 152 22.70 -10.48 5.62
N PRO A 153 23.64 -11.44 5.78
CA PRO A 153 25.08 -11.15 5.75
C PRO A 153 25.65 -10.74 4.39
N ILE A 154 24.98 -11.14 3.29
CA ILE A 154 25.50 -10.95 1.92
C ILE A 154 24.51 -10.19 1.04
N LEU A 155 23.26 -10.66 1.00
CA LEU A 155 22.19 -10.16 0.13
C LEU A 155 21.26 -9.11 0.80
N ALA A 156 21.74 -8.36 1.79
CA ALA A 156 20.90 -7.39 2.51
C ALA A 156 20.13 -6.43 1.58
N GLY A 157 18.81 -6.36 1.76
CA GLY A 157 17.91 -5.48 0.99
C GLY A 157 17.65 -5.94 -0.45
N LYS A 158 18.00 -7.16 -0.81
CA LYS A 158 17.81 -7.72 -2.17
C LYS A 158 16.60 -8.63 -2.23
N GLN A 159 15.97 -8.67 -3.40
CA GLN A 159 14.94 -9.64 -3.76
C GLN A 159 15.48 -10.56 -4.85
N ALA A 160 15.32 -11.88 -4.69
CA ALA A 160 15.81 -12.89 -5.63
C ALA A 160 14.92 -14.14 -5.64
N GLN A 161 14.96 -14.93 -6.71
CA GLN A 161 14.10 -16.09 -6.88
C GLN A 161 14.75 -17.35 -6.31
N SER A 162 13.99 -18.08 -5.51
CA SER A 162 14.42 -19.24 -4.73
C SER A 162 13.46 -20.41 -4.95
N LEU A 163 13.93 -21.62 -4.62
CA LEU A 163 13.16 -22.85 -4.74
C LEU A 163 12.92 -23.52 -3.38
N ALA A 164 11.75 -24.11 -3.23
CA ALA A 164 11.52 -25.20 -2.29
C ALA A 164 10.81 -26.34 -3.01
N TYR A 165 10.92 -27.57 -2.50
CA TYR A 165 10.25 -28.72 -3.08
C TYR A 165 9.53 -29.57 -2.03
N SER A 166 8.47 -30.25 -2.46
CA SER A 166 7.70 -31.21 -1.69
C SER A 166 7.58 -32.52 -2.46
N THR A 167 7.72 -33.64 -1.75
CA THR A 167 7.51 -35.01 -2.27
C THR A 167 6.40 -35.75 -1.51
N ASP A 168 5.60 -35.00 -0.76
CA ASP A 168 4.51 -35.47 0.11
C ASP A 168 3.20 -34.71 -0.18
N ASP A 169 2.93 -34.50 -1.48
CA ASP A 169 1.73 -33.82 -1.99
C ASP A 169 1.54 -32.39 -1.47
N GLY A 170 2.64 -31.67 -1.21
CA GLY A 170 2.62 -30.24 -0.88
C GLY A 170 2.43 -29.95 0.60
N GLN A 171 2.54 -30.96 1.46
CA GLN A 171 2.30 -30.85 2.90
C GLN A 171 3.54 -30.36 3.67
N SER A 172 4.74 -30.72 3.24
CA SER A 172 5.98 -30.18 3.80
C SER A 172 6.97 -29.77 2.70
N TRP A 173 7.76 -28.74 2.99
CA TRP A 173 8.65 -28.11 2.01
C TRP A 173 10.10 -28.10 2.47
N THR A 174 10.99 -28.50 1.57
CA THR A 174 12.45 -28.38 1.76
C THR A 174 12.98 -27.27 0.88
N LYS A 175 13.56 -26.23 1.48
CA LYS A 175 14.27 -25.16 0.73
C LYS A 175 15.49 -25.74 0.02
N TYR A 176 15.71 -25.32 -1.22
CA TYR A 176 16.86 -25.76 -2.00
C TYR A 176 18.16 -25.13 -1.45
N GLY A 177 19.15 -25.97 -1.16
CA GLY A 177 20.39 -25.55 -0.49
C GLY A 177 21.29 -24.59 -1.28
N SER A 178 21.03 -24.41 -2.58
CA SER A 178 21.77 -23.46 -3.44
C SER A 178 20.95 -22.22 -3.81
N ASN A 179 19.90 -21.91 -3.04
CA ASN A 179 19.16 -20.66 -3.19
C ASN A 179 20.04 -19.41 -2.95
N PRO A 180 19.73 -18.27 -3.61
CA PRO A 180 18.71 -18.12 -4.65
C PRO A 180 19.18 -18.67 -6.00
N VAL A 181 18.26 -19.15 -6.83
CA VAL A 181 18.55 -19.70 -8.17
C VAL A 181 18.60 -18.64 -9.26
N LEU A 182 18.02 -17.47 -9.03
CA LEU A 182 18.07 -16.34 -9.95
C LEU A 182 18.09 -15.02 -9.18
N ASN A 183 19.14 -14.22 -9.37
CA ASN A 183 19.32 -12.94 -8.67
C ASN A 183 19.79 -11.86 -9.65
N ARG A 184 19.14 -10.69 -9.63
CA ARG A 184 19.49 -9.51 -10.44
C ARG A 184 20.23 -8.44 -9.66
N ASN A 185 20.45 -8.67 -8.36
CA ASN A 185 21.07 -7.73 -7.42
C ASN A 185 20.27 -6.43 -7.21
N THR A 186 18.94 -6.51 -7.33
CA THR A 186 18.01 -5.39 -7.14
C THR A 186 17.07 -5.63 -5.96
N SER A 187 16.33 -4.60 -5.56
CA SER A 187 15.38 -4.64 -4.43
C SER A 187 13.92 -4.83 -4.88
N GLY A 188 13.66 -4.82 -6.19
CA GLY A 188 12.31 -4.89 -6.77
C GLY A 188 12.03 -6.15 -7.58
N PHE A 189 12.95 -7.12 -7.62
CA PHE A 189 12.82 -8.31 -8.46
C PHE A 189 12.05 -9.45 -7.78
N ARG A 190 10.77 -9.64 -8.10
CA ARG A 190 9.87 -10.53 -7.34
C ARG A 190 8.73 -11.18 -8.13
N ASP A 191 7.94 -11.96 -7.40
CA ASP A 191 6.66 -12.61 -7.73
C ASP A 191 6.71 -13.56 -8.95
N PRO A 192 7.53 -14.63 -8.92
CA PRO A 192 7.68 -15.51 -10.06
C PRO A 192 6.45 -16.41 -10.27
N LYS A 193 5.75 -16.21 -11.39
CA LYS A 193 4.82 -17.19 -11.97
C LYS A 193 5.56 -18.12 -12.91
N VAL A 194 5.51 -19.42 -12.63
CA VAL A 194 6.13 -20.45 -13.45
C VAL A 194 5.09 -21.40 -14.04
N PHE A 195 5.25 -21.73 -15.32
CA PHE A 195 4.44 -22.70 -16.04
C PHE A 195 5.27 -23.47 -17.08
N TRP A 196 4.77 -24.62 -17.51
CA TRP A 196 5.39 -25.40 -18.58
C TRP A 196 4.90 -24.89 -19.94
N TYR A 197 5.83 -24.59 -20.84
CA TYR A 197 5.53 -24.15 -22.21
C TYR A 197 5.76 -25.31 -23.19
N ASP A 198 4.66 -25.83 -23.72
CA ASP A 198 4.65 -26.81 -24.81
C ASP A 198 5.05 -26.09 -26.11
N ASN A 199 6.33 -26.17 -26.48
CA ASN A 199 6.91 -25.39 -27.56
C ASN A 199 6.60 -26.05 -28.92
N PRO A 200 5.78 -25.42 -29.79
CA PRO A 200 5.41 -26.04 -31.07
C PRO A 200 6.60 -26.20 -32.04
N SER A 201 7.71 -25.52 -31.79
CA SER A 201 8.85 -25.40 -32.70
C SER A 201 10.16 -26.03 -32.19
N GLY A 202 10.14 -26.71 -31.03
CA GLY A 202 11.35 -27.25 -30.42
C GLY A 202 11.09 -28.06 -29.16
N ALA A 203 12.08 -28.14 -28.28
CA ALA A 203 11.91 -28.75 -26.97
C ALA A 203 11.09 -27.84 -26.06
N ASP A 204 10.26 -28.46 -25.22
CA ASP A 204 9.47 -27.81 -24.18
C ASP A 204 10.38 -27.34 -23.02
N TYR A 205 9.92 -26.33 -22.29
CA TYR A 205 10.66 -25.76 -21.17
C TYR A 205 9.75 -25.05 -20.18
N TRP A 206 10.26 -24.84 -18.97
CA TRP A 206 9.64 -23.96 -17.98
C TRP A 206 9.81 -22.50 -18.39
N VAL A 207 8.75 -21.72 -18.28
CA VAL A 207 8.78 -20.26 -18.40
C VAL A 207 8.48 -19.65 -17.04
N MET A 208 9.27 -18.65 -16.66
CA MET A 208 9.02 -17.77 -15.52
C MET A 208 8.65 -16.38 -16.03
N ALA A 209 7.56 -15.82 -15.51
CA ALA A 209 7.27 -14.39 -15.53
C ALA A 209 7.49 -13.85 -14.10
N ALA A 210 8.35 -12.85 -13.96
CA ALA A 210 8.63 -12.18 -12.68
C ALA A 210 8.76 -10.67 -12.94
N VAL A 211 8.53 -9.82 -11.94
CA VAL A 211 8.57 -8.37 -12.13
C VAL A 211 9.90 -7.77 -11.69
N GLU A 212 10.37 -6.75 -12.41
CA GLU A 212 11.10 -5.66 -11.78
C GLU A 212 10.10 -4.54 -11.45
N ALA A 213 9.71 -4.49 -10.18
CA ALA A 213 8.49 -3.83 -9.77
C ALA A 213 8.54 -2.31 -9.91
N ASP A 214 9.66 -1.69 -9.51
CA ASP A 214 9.87 -0.24 -9.59
C ASP A 214 10.15 0.23 -11.03
N GLU A 215 10.61 -0.68 -11.90
CA GLU A 215 10.82 -0.39 -13.31
C GLU A 215 9.57 -0.63 -14.17
N HIS A 216 8.52 -1.23 -13.58
CA HIS A 216 7.26 -1.59 -14.24
C HIS A 216 7.48 -2.52 -15.43
N ARG A 217 8.27 -3.58 -15.20
CA ARG A 217 8.62 -4.57 -16.25
C ARG A 217 8.33 -5.99 -15.79
N VAL A 218 7.67 -6.76 -16.64
CA VAL A 218 7.58 -8.22 -16.51
C VAL A 218 8.72 -8.85 -17.31
N LEU A 219 9.61 -9.54 -16.61
CA LEU A 219 10.77 -10.24 -17.17
C LEU A 219 10.42 -11.70 -17.43
N PHE A 220 10.73 -12.21 -18.62
CA PHE A 220 10.56 -13.61 -19.00
C PHE A 220 11.88 -14.37 -18.97
N TYR A 221 11.88 -15.56 -18.39
CA TYR A 221 13.01 -16.48 -18.37
C TYR A 221 12.56 -17.89 -18.76
N LYS A 222 13.48 -18.68 -19.36
CA LYS A 222 13.28 -20.12 -19.56
C LYS A 222 14.22 -20.97 -18.72
N SER A 223 13.79 -22.17 -18.39
CA SER A 223 14.62 -23.21 -17.77
C SER A 223 14.22 -24.61 -18.23
N THR A 224 15.19 -25.52 -18.32
CA THR A 224 14.93 -26.95 -18.54
C THR A 224 14.92 -27.77 -17.25
N ASN A 225 15.23 -27.17 -16.10
CA ASN A 225 15.40 -27.89 -14.82
C ASN A 225 14.96 -27.10 -13.57
N LEU A 226 14.30 -25.95 -13.75
CA LEU A 226 13.86 -24.99 -12.71
C LEU A 226 14.99 -24.30 -11.92
N LYS A 227 16.26 -24.68 -12.13
CA LYS A 227 17.43 -24.18 -11.39
C LYS A 227 18.23 -23.17 -12.22
N ASP A 228 18.48 -23.51 -13.48
CA ASP A 228 19.26 -22.68 -14.40
C ASP A 228 18.29 -21.89 -15.28
N TRP A 229 18.29 -20.57 -15.13
CA TRP A 229 17.37 -19.68 -15.84
C TRP A 229 18.11 -18.83 -16.88
N THR A 230 17.59 -18.82 -18.10
CA THR A 230 18.08 -17.97 -19.19
C THR A 230 17.03 -16.90 -19.48
N TYR A 231 17.42 -15.63 -19.43
CA TYR A 231 16.56 -14.51 -19.81
C TYR A 231 16.11 -14.64 -21.26
N LEU A 232 14.84 -14.31 -21.52
CA LEU A 232 14.21 -14.33 -22.83
C LEU A 232 14.01 -12.91 -23.34
N ASP A 233 13.11 -12.17 -22.69
CA ASP A 233 12.63 -10.84 -23.09
C ASP A 233 11.94 -10.16 -21.89
N ASP A 234 11.50 -8.92 -22.04
CA ASP A 234 10.65 -8.22 -21.09
C ASP A 234 9.48 -7.46 -21.72
N PHE A 235 8.46 -7.19 -20.92
CA PHE A 235 7.28 -6.42 -21.29
C PHE A 235 7.07 -5.27 -20.31
N GLY A 236 6.77 -4.08 -20.84
CA GLY A 236 6.41 -2.90 -20.07
C GLY A 236 7.47 -1.78 -20.11
N PRO A 237 7.17 -0.60 -19.53
CA PRO A 237 5.87 -0.21 -18.96
C PRO A 237 4.76 -0.09 -20.02
N ALA A 238 3.51 -0.34 -19.64
CA ALA A 238 2.33 -0.18 -20.50
C ALA A 238 1.07 0.10 -19.68
N ASN A 239 0.11 0.87 -20.22
CA ASN A 239 -1.14 1.22 -19.54
C ASN A 239 -0.91 1.81 -18.13
N ALA A 240 -1.42 1.18 -17.06
CA ALA A 240 -1.23 1.69 -15.71
C ALA A 240 0.15 1.31 -15.14
N PHE A 241 0.92 2.30 -14.72
CA PHE A 241 2.23 2.13 -14.07
C PHE A 241 2.49 3.25 -13.04
N GLY A 242 1.43 3.78 -12.44
CA GLY A 242 1.51 4.81 -11.39
C GLY A 242 2.05 4.29 -10.04
N GLY A 243 2.28 2.99 -9.92
CA GLY A 243 2.96 2.36 -8.81
C GLY A 243 3.49 0.99 -9.21
N GLN A 244 4.07 0.29 -8.23
CA GLN A 244 4.87 -0.91 -8.46
C GLN A 244 4.05 -2.00 -9.14
N TRP A 245 4.63 -2.63 -10.17
CA TRP A 245 4.05 -3.83 -10.78
C TRP A 245 4.38 -5.05 -9.93
N GLU A 246 3.37 -5.87 -9.64
CA GLU A 246 3.44 -7.04 -8.77
C GLU A 246 2.66 -8.21 -9.38
N CYS A 247 2.93 -9.43 -8.89
CA CYS A 247 2.15 -10.64 -9.16
C CYS A 247 1.76 -10.82 -10.65
N PRO A 248 2.73 -10.97 -11.58
CA PRO A 248 2.42 -11.27 -12.97
C PRO A 248 1.84 -12.68 -13.12
N ASP A 249 0.91 -12.88 -14.07
CA ASP A 249 0.47 -14.21 -14.48
C ASP A 249 0.26 -14.27 -15.99
N LEU A 250 0.86 -15.26 -16.66
CA LEU A 250 0.83 -15.42 -18.11
C LEU A 250 0.19 -16.76 -18.47
N PHE A 251 -0.89 -16.74 -19.25
CA PHE A 251 -1.59 -17.96 -19.64
C PHE A 251 -2.34 -17.83 -20.98
N PRO A 252 -2.52 -18.94 -21.72
CA PRO A 252 -3.33 -18.95 -22.93
C PRO A 252 -4.81 -19.15 -22.63
N LEU A 253 -5.68 -18.55 -23.45
CA LEU A 253 -7.13 -18.73 -23.46
C LEU A 253 -7.67 -18.78 -24.89
N ALA A 254 -8.65 -19.65 -25.13
CA ALA A 254 -9.43 -19.67 -26.35
C ALA A 254 -10.48 -18.56 -26.35
N VAL A 255 -10.53 -17.75 -27.40
CA VAL A 255 -11.57 -16.72 -27.56
C VAL A 255 -12.89 -17.40 -27.89
N ASP A 256 -13.92 -17.14 -27.09
CA ASP A 256 -15.25 -17.77 -27.17
C ASP A 256 -15.21 -19.31 -27.17
N GLY A 257 -14.15 -19.89 -26.62
CA GLY A 257 -13.93 -21.34 -26.59
C GLY A 257 -13.46 -21.96 -27.91
N ASP A 258 -13.10 -21.17 -28.93
CA ASP A 258 -12.54 -21.71 -30.17
C ASP A 258 -11.05 -22.08 -30.01
N PRO A 259 -10.68 -23.38 -30.04
CA PRO A 259 -9.30 -23.82 -29.86
C PRO A 259 -8.37 -23.38 -31.00
N ASN A 260 -8.90 -22.91 -32.14
CA ASN A 260 -8.09 -22.38 -33.24
C ASN A 260 -7.81 -20.88 -33.09
N ASN A 261 -8.42 -20.21 -32.12
CA ASN A 261 -8.24 -18.81 -31.82
C ASN A 261 -7.77 -18.63 -30.37
N ILE A 262 -6.51 -19.00 -30.13
CA ILE A 262 -5.86 -18.82 -28.84
C ILE A 262 -5.20 -17.44 -28.77
N LYS A 263 -5.47 -16.73 -27.67
CA LYS A 263 -4.74 -15.54 -27.26
C LYS A 263 -4.04 -15.81 -25.94
N TRP A 264 -2.97 -15.08 -25.69
CA TRP A 264 -2.30 -15.07 -24.40
C TRP A 264 -2.76 -13.87 -23.59
N VAL A 265 -2.93 -14.09 -22.29
CA VAL A 265 -3.28 -13.05 -21.33
C VAL A 265 -2.12 -12.90 -20.37
N LEU A 266 -1.64 -11.67 -20.21
CA LEU A 266 -0.70 -11.28 -19.17
C LEU A 266 -1.45 -10.41 -18.16
N ALA A 267 -1.71 -10.95 -16.97
CA ALA A 267 -2.20 -10.20 -15.83
C ALA A 267 -1.02 -9.56 -15.09
N VAL A 268 -1.18 -8.31 -14.63
CA VAL A 268 -0.20 -7.60 -13.81
C VAL A 268 -0.94 -6.79 -12.75
N ASN A 269 -0.53 -6.91 -11.49
CA ASN A 269 -1.13 -6.19 -10.38
C ASN A 269 -0.29 -4.93 -10.07
N ILE A 270 -0.91 -3.90 -9.50
CA ILE A 270 -0.28 -2.58 -9.29
C ILE A 270 -0.58 -2.06 -7.89
N ASN A 271 0.43 -1.53 -7.20
CA ASN A 271 0.25 -0.83 -5.94
C ASN A 271 1.26 0.32 -5.70
N PRO A 272 0.81 1.54 -5.36
CA PRO A 272 -0.56 2.06 -5.55
C PRO A 272 -0.84 2.35 -7.04
N GLY A 273 -1.96 2.98 -7.36
CA GLY A 273 -2.25 3.48 -8.72
C GLY A 273 -3.26 2.66 -9.51
N ALA A 274 -4.03 1.80 -8.81
CA ALA A 274 -5.21 1.18 -9.39
C ALA A 274 -6.34 2.19 -9.63
N LEU A 275 -7.28 1.86 -10.53
CA LEU A 275 -8.41 2.72 -10.89
C LEU A 275 -9.22 3.19 -9.68
N ALA A 276 -9.56 2.27 -8.78
CA ALA A 276 -10.35 2.54 -7.59
C ALA A 276 -9.52 3.14 -6.43
N GLY A 277 -8.22 3.40 -6.64
CA GLY A 277 -7.27 3.81 -5.61
C GLY A 277 -6.58 2.64 -4.91
N GLY A 278 -5.39 2.91 -4.36
CA GLY A 278 -4.54 1.89 -3.76
C GLY A 278 -4.17 0.79 -4.75
N SER A 279 -4.41 -0.46 -4.38
CA SER A 279 -3.98 -1.65 -5.12
C SER A 279 -5.08 -2.28 -5.99
N GLY A 280 -4.72 -2.85 -7.15
CA GLY A 280 -5.64 -3.52 -8.08
C GLY A 280 -4.92 -4.24 -9.22
N GLY A 281 -5.66 -4.88 -10.13
CA GLY A 281 -5.09 -5.68 -11.23
C GLY A 281 -5.51 -5.23 -12.61
N GLN A 282 -4.57 -5.16 -13.56
CA GLN A 282 -4.82 -4.98 -14.99
C GLN A 282 -4.44 -6.23 -15.79
N TYR A 283 -4.87 -6.30 -17.05
CA TYR A 283 -4.47 -7.37 -17.95
C TYR A 283 -4.27 -6.91 -19.40
N PHE A 284 -3.44 -7.66 -20.10
CA PHE A 284 -3.13 -7.47 -21.51
C PHE A 284 -3.51 -8.71 -22.29
N VAL A 285 -4.18 -8.54 -23.42
CA VAL A 285 -4.49 -9.62 -24.37
C VAL A 285 -3.53 -9.50 -25.55
N GLY A 286 -2.93 -10.62 -25.95
CA GLY A 286 -1.96 -10.62 -27.03
C GLY A 286 -1.51 -12.00 -27.47
N THR A 287 -0.24 -12.09 -27.84
CA THR A 287 0.40 -13.35 -28.25
C THR A 287 1.68 -13.58 -27.46
N PHE A 288 2.02 -14.85 -27.23
CA PHE A 288 3.30 -15.27 -26.68
C PHE A 288 3.90 -16.35 -27.59
N ASN A 289 5.07 -16.06 -28.16
CA ASN A 289 5.73 -16.94 -29.12
C ASN A 289 6.73 -17.93 -28.47
N GLY A 290 6.71 -18.02 -27.13
CA GLY A 290 7.69 -18.79 -26.36
C GLY A 290 8.85 -17.97 -25.81
N THR A 291 9.04 -16.74 -26.29
CA THR A 291 10.07 -15.80 -25.79
C THR A 291 9.50 -14.44 -25.41
N THR A 292 8.68 -13.88 -26.30
CA THR A 292 8.20 -12.49 -26.25
C THR A 292 6.68 -12.49 -26.14
N PHE A 293 6.16 -11.69 -25.22
CA PHE A 293 4.74 -11.35 -25.17
C PHE A 293 4.51 -10.03 -25.92
N THR A 294 3.55 -10.03 -26.85
CA THR A 294 3.16 -8.84 -27.61
C THR A 294 1.69 -8.55 -27.38
N ALA A 295 1.40 -7.47 -26.65
CA ALA A 295 0.04 -7.02 -26.35
C ALA A 295 -0.63 -6.37 -27.57
N GLU A 296 -1.94 -6.56 -27.68
CA GLU A 296 -2.80 -6.01 -28.74
C GLU A 296 -3.73 -4.89 -28.24
N ASN A 297 -3.84 -4.72 -26.92
CA ASN A 297 -4.77 -3.82 -26.22
C ASN A 297 -4.06 -2.74 -25.37
N ILE A 298 -2.94 -2.19 -25.86
CA ILE A 298 -2.28 -1.05 -25.20
C ILE A 298 -2.96 0.26 -25.63
N ASP A 299 -3.26 1.09 -24.65
CA ASP A 299 -3.81 2.41 -24.90
C ASP A 299 -2.78 3.36 -25.55
N PRO A 300 -3.20 4.27 -26.44
CA PRO A 300 -2.30 5.27 -26.99
C PRO A 300 -1.73 6.20 -25.90
N ALA A 301 -0.41 6.16 -25.71
CA ALA A 301 0.27 6.93 -24.65
C ALA A 301 0.09 8.46 -24.79
N GLY A 302 0.10 8.98 -26.02
CA GLY A 302 0.00 10.43 -26.30
C GLY A 302 -1.42 11.00 -26.39
N GLN A 303 -2.45 10.21 -26.11
CA GLN A 303 -3.83 10.68 -26.20
C GLN A 303 -4.29 11.28 -24.87
N LEU A 304 -4.63 12.57 -24.91
CA LEU A 304 -5.26 13.28 -23.79
C LEU A 304 -6.69 12.76 -23.55
N PRO A 305 -7.15 12.70 -22.29
CA PRO A 305 -8.55 12.43 -21.99
C PRO A 305 -9.44 13.55 -22.54
N ALA A 306 -10.69 13.22 -22.89
CA ALA A 306 -11.64 14.20 -23.37
C ALA A 306 -11.96 15.22 -22.25
N GLY A 307 -11.64 16.49 -22.46
CA GLY A 307 -11.75 17.47 -21.38
C GLY A 307 -11.15 18.84 -21.70
N ASN A 308 -11.04 19.67 -20.67
CA ASN A 308 -10.43 21.00 -20.76
C ASN A 308 -9.01 20.94 -20.20
N VAL A 309 -8.01 21.32 -20.99
CA VAL A 309 -6.62 21.44 -20.52
C VAL A 309 -6.52 22.67 -19.63
N LEU A 310 -6.21 22.46 -18.35
CA LEU A 310 -5.94 23.51 -17.37
C LEU A 310 -4.49 24.01 -17.49
N ALA A 311 -3.55 23.07 -17.67
CA ALA A 311 -2.14 23.39 -17.89
C ALA A 311 -1.41 22.20 -18.55
N GLY A 312 -0.88 22.42 -19.76
CA GLY A 312 -0.03 21.43 -20.46
C GLY A 312 1.39 21.92 -20.75
N PHE A 313 1.79 23.08 -20.22
CA PHE A 313 3.16 23.64 -20.29
C PHE A 313 3.81 23.79 -21.68
N ASN A 314 3.06 23.55 -22.76
CA ASN A 314 3.49 23.57 -24.15
C ASN A 314 3.79 24.96 -24.73
N GLY A 315 3.41 26.03 -24.01
CA GLY A 315 3.61 27.43 -24.44
C GLY A 315 5.01 28.00 -24.16
N GLY A 316 5.90 27.24 -23.52
CA GLY A 316 7.27 27.67 -23.21
C GLY A 316 7.37 28.71 -22.07
N THR A 317 6.34 28.87 -21.26
CA THR A 317 6.31 29.80 -20.12
C THR A 317 5.40 29.27 -19.02
N TYR A 318 5.71 29.58 -17.75
CA TYR A 318 4.83 29.34 -16.60
C TYR A 318 3.80 30.48 -16.39
N SER A 319 3.30 31.07 -17.47
CA SER A 319 2.37 32.20 -17.35
C SER A 319 1.09 31.76 -16.60
N GLY A 320 0.64 32.55 -15.64
CA GLY A 320 -0.50 32.20 -14.78
C GLY A 320 -0.17 31.32 -13.58
N TRP A 321 1.10 30.95 -13.38
CA TRP A 321 1.56 30.24 -12.19
C TRP A 321 2.35 31.19 -11.28
N ASN A 322 2.09 31.11 -9.98
CA ASN A 322 2.81 31.82 -8.94
C ASN A 322 3.94 30.93 -8.40
N VAL A 323 5.19 31.29 -8.68
CA VAL A 323 6.37 30.55 -8.23
C VAL A 323 6.87 31.11 -6.90
N GLN A 324 7.05 30.24 -5.92
CA GLN A 324 7.55 30.55 -4.59
C GLN A 324 8.77 29.65 -4.30
N ASN A 325 9.95 30.15 -4.66
CA ASN A 325 11.22 29.48 -4.35
C ASN A 325 11.64 29.79 -2.91
N ASP A 326 12.38 28.86 -2.29
CA ASP A 326 12.97 29.14 -0.99
C ASP A 326 14.00 30.29 -1.11
N PRO A 327 14.00 31.28 -0.20
CA PRO A 327 14.94 32.40 -0.25
C PRO A 327 16.42 31.98 -0.26
N SER A 328 16.75 30.80 0.28
CA SER A 328 18.11 30.23 0.29
C SER A 328 18.59 29.79 -1.10
N ASN A 329 17.70 29.63 -2.10
CA ASN A 329 18.04 29.12 -3.42
C ASN A 329 17.30 29.85 -4.56
N SER A 330 17.40 31.18 -4.64
CA SER A 330 16.62 32.06 -5.55
C SER A 330 16.31 31.57 -6.99
N ALA A 331 17.15 30.74 -7.62
CA ALA A 331 16.86 30.13 -8.93
C ALA A 331 15.71 29.09 -8.90
N GLY A 332 15.51 28.42 -7.76
CA GLY A 332 14.47 27.42 -7.51
C GLY A 332 14.56 26.15 -8.35
N PRO A 333 13.65 25.19 -8.08
CA PRO A 333 13.59 23.92 -8.79
C PRO A 333 12.93 24.02 -10.18
N TRP A 334 12.30 25.15 -10.54
CA TRP A 334 11.43 25.22 -11.73
C TRP A 334 12.09 25.80 -13.00
N GLY A 335 13.26 26.43 -12.88
CA GLY A 335 13.85 27.22 -13.96
C GLY A 335 12.99 28.43 -14.36
N SER A 336 13.31 29.09 -15.48
CA SER A 336 12.54 30.25 -15.99
C SER A 336 11.42 29.90 -16.97
N ALA A 337 11.39 28.65 -17.45
CA ALA A 337 10.43 28.11 -18.40
C ALA A 337 10.30 26.59 -18.24
N PRO A 338 9.18 25.98 -18.71
CA PRO A 338 9.03 24.53 -18.77
C PRO A 338 10.21 23.82 -19.44
N ALA A 339 10.62 22.67 -18.89
CA ALA A 339 11.67 21.85 -19.47
C ALA A 339 11.15 21.11 -20.70
N THR A 340 11.98 20.95 -21.73
CA THR A 340 11.63 20.25 -22.98
C THR A 340 12.03 18.76 -22.95
N GLY A 341 12.48 18.26 -21.80
CA GLY A 341 13.00 16.91 -21.58
C GLY A 341 13.91 16.86 -20.35
N SER A 342 14.85 15.91 -20.35
CA SER A 342 15.85 15.77 -19.28
C SER A 342 16.74 16.99 -19.13
N LEU A 343 17.05 17.33 -17.88
CA LEU A 343 18.00 18.38 -17.51
C LEU A 343 19.42 17.79 -17.29
N PRO A 344 20.48 18.63 -17.29
CA PRO A 344 21.85 18.16 -17.06
C PRO A 344 21.99 17.39 -15.74
N GLY A 345 22.51 16.16 -15.81
CA GLY A 345 22.68 15.28 -14.65
C GLY A 345 21.45 14.46 -14.28
N GLN A 346 20.32 14.67 -14.94
CA GLN A 346 19.09 13.90 -14.78
C GLN A 346 19.13 12.61 -15.59
N MET A 347 18.38 11.60 -15.16
CA MET A 347 18.12 10.42 -15.97
C MET A 347 17.19 10.76 -17.18
N PRO A 348 17.12 9.90 -18.20
CA PRO A 348 16.23 10.10 -19.34
C PRO A 348 14.76 10.22 -18.91
N VAL A 349 14.13 11.35 -19.22
CA VAL A 349 12.72 11.61 -18.96
C VAL A 349 11.87 11.08 -20.12
N ALA A 350 10.77 10.42 -19.80
CA ALA A 350 9.83 9.85 -20.75
C ALA A 350 8.37 10.08 -20.30
N GLY A 351 7.43 9.94 -21.24
CA GLY A 351 5.98 10.00 -20.96
C GLY A 351 5.37 11.40 -20.96
N ASN A 352 6.17 12.46 -21.06
CA ASN A 352 5.65 13.81 -21.26
C ASN A 352 4.96 13.95 -22.63
N ILE A 353 3.97 14.83 -22.72
CA ILE A 353 3.22 15.07 -23.96
C ILE A 353 3.47 16.50 -24.41
N GLY A 354 3.69 16.68 -25.71
CA GLY A 354 3.97 18.00 -26.26
C GLY A 354 5.41 18.47 -26.02
N ALA A 355 5.59 19.79 -25.93
CA ALA A 355 6.87 20.48 -26.02
C ALA A 355 7.47 20.88 -24.66
N GLY A 356 6.72 20.86 -23.57
CA GLY A 356 7.22 21.31 -22.27
C GLY A 356 6.51 20.65 -21.09
N MET A 357 7.21 20.52 -19.97
CA MET A 357 6.70 19.99 -18.70
C MET A 357 7.28 20.76 -17.50
N VAL A 358 6.65 20.64 -16.33
CA VAL A 358 7.28 21.05 -15.07
C VAL A 358 8.34 20.02 -14.71
N ASN A 359 9.55 20.47 -14.42
CA ASN A 359 10.65 19.62 -14.01
C ASN A 359 11.41 20.26 -12.85
N GLY A 360 11.24 19.70 -11.64
CA GLY A 360 11.86 20.17 -10.40
C GLY A 360 13.37 19.97 -10.31
N PHE A 361 13.98 19.18 -11.19
CA PHE A 361 15.41 18.86 -11.15
C PHE A 361 16.32 20.02 -11.61
N HIS A 362 15.79 21.22 -11.79
CA HIS A 362 16.59 22.37 -12.23
C HIS A 362 17.61 22.77 -11.14
N GLY A 363 18.89 22.48 -11.39
CA GLY A 363 19.96 22.66 -10.41
C GLY A 363 20.23 21.42 -9.55
N GLY A 364 19.73 20.25 -9.97
CA GLY A 364 19.77 18.99 -9.22
C GLY A 364 18.63 18.90 -8.20
N ASP A 365 18.73 17.98 -7.26
CA ASP A 365 17.72 17.79 -6.19
C ASP A 365 17.81 18.85 -5.07
N ASN A 366 18.86 19.68 -5.03
CA ASN A 366 19.06 20.59 -3.91
C ASN A 366 18.08 21.79 -3.88
N PRO A 367 17.70 22.41 -5.00
CA PRO A 367 16.72 23.49 -4.99
C PRO A 367 15.33 23.03 -4.53
N VAL A 368 14.65 23.89 -3.77
CA VAL A 368 13.32 23.62 -3.20
C VAL A 368 12.42 24.82 -3.39
N GLY A 369 11.12 24.57 -3.50
CA GLY A 369 10.12 25.59 -3.72
C GLY A 369 8.76 24.99 -4.08
N SER A 370 7.83 25.88 -4.42
CA SER A 370 6.52 25.48 -4.91
C SER A 370 6.08 26.38 -6.05
N MET A 371 5.13 25.91 -6.83
CA MET A 371 4.41 26.73 -7.80
C MET A 371 2.92 26.42 -7.72
N GLU A 372 2.10 27.46 -7.83
CA GLU A 372 0.64 27.35 -7.71
C GLU A 372 -0.06 27.97 -8.91
N SER A 373 -1.03 27.24 -9.47
CA SER A 373 -1.80 27.68 -10.64
C SER A 373 -2.69 28.88 -10.33
N ALA A 374 -3.18 29.55 -11.37
CA ALA A 374 -4.34 30.41 -11.24
C ALA A 374 -5.55 29.60 -10.72
N PRO A 375 -6.47 30.21 -9.95
CA PRO A 375 -7.69 29.55 -9.53
C PRO A 375 -8.57 29.13 -10.71
N PHE A 376 -9.20 27.97 -10.59
CA PHE A 376 -10.21 27.46 -11.52
C PHE A 376 -11.43 26.91 -10.77
N THR A 377 -12.56 26.82 -11.47
CA THR A 377 -13.77 26.18 -10.93
C THR A 377 -13.73 24.70 -11.24
N VAL A 378 -13.97 23.84 -10.25
CA VAL A 378 -14.19 22.41 -10.49
C VAL A 378 -15.56 22.23 -11.14
N ASP A 379 -15.60 21.84 -12.41
CA ASP A 379 -16.84 21.65 -13.18
C ASP A 379 -17.02 20.23 -13.73
N LYS A 380 -15.96 19.42 -13.65
CA LYS A 380 -15.87 18.04 -14.13
C LYS A 380 -15.66 17.05 -12.98
N ASP A 381 -15.86 15.76 -13.25
CA ASP A 381 -15.74 14.71 -12.24
C ASP A 381 -14.30 14.32 -11.92
N TYR A 382 -13.39 14.45 -12.90
CA TYR A 382 -11.99 14.05 -12.76
C TYR A 382 -11.02 15.17 -13.10
N LEU A 383 -9.90 15.19 -12.38
CA LEU A 383 -8.68 15.87 -12.80
C LEU A 383 -7.63 14.82 -13.14
N ASN A 384 -7.23 14.77 -14.41
CA ASN A 384 -6.20 13.88 -14.93
C ASN A 384 -4.91 14.66 -15.13
N PHE A 385 -3.76 14.06 -14.86
CA PHE A 385 -2.45 14.67 -15.06
C PHE A 385 -1.36 13.62 -15.11
N LEU A 386 -0.21 14.01 -15.65
CA LEU A 386 1.01 13.22 -15.69
C LEU A 386 1.90 13.62 -14.50
N VAL A 387 2.49 12.64 -13.80
CA VAL A 387 3.41 12.90 -12.67
C VAL A 387 4.54 11.87 -12.63
N ALA A 388 5.73 12.32 -12.23
CA ALA A 388 6.93 11.51 -11.98
C ALA A 388 7.84 12.20 -10.95
N GLY A 389 9.07 11.72 -10.77
CA GLY A 389 10.02 12.17 -9.76
C GLY A 389 9.85 11.43 -8.42
N GLY A 390 10.16 12.11 -7.32
CA GLY A 390 10.22 11.57 -5.96
C GLY A 390 8.89 11.11 -5.38
N ARG A 391 8.99 10.03 -4.61
CA ARG A 391 7.90 9.46 -3.80
C ARG A 391 7.97 9.95 -2.35
N HIS A 392 7.85 11.26 -2.16
CA HIS A 392 7.90 11.89 -0.83
C HIS A 392 6.54 12.54 -0.50
N PRO A 393 5.57 11.80 0.06
CA PRO A 393 4.31 12.38 0.49
C PRO A 393 4.52 13.25 1.74
N GLN A 394 3.61 14.20 1.96
CA GLN A 394 3.57 14.95 3.21
C GLN A 394 3.17 14.03 4.38
N GLY A 395 3.95 14.05 5.46
CA GLY A 395 3.68 13.30 6.67
C GLY A 395 2.51 13.87 7.50
N PRO A 396 1.82 13.05 8.31
CA PRO A 396 0.74 13.52 9.16
C PRO A 396 1.17 14.66 10.10
N GLY A 397 0.46 15.78 10.06
CA GLY A 397 0.72 16.94 10.91
C GLY A 397 1.89 17.83 10.48
N GLU A 398 2.57 17.50 9.38
CA GLU A 398 3.59 18.35 8.79
C GLU A 398 2.99 19.60 8.11
N GLN A 399 3.85 20.58 7.83
CA GLN A 399 3.52 21.78 7.06
C GLN A 399 4.47 21.94 5.87
N SER A 400 3.98 22.46 4.75
CA SER A 400 4.78 22.60 3.51
C SER A 400 5.85 23.69 3.59
N GLY A 401 5.76 24.62 4.53
CA GLY A 401 6.73 25.71 4.68
C GLY A 401 7.46 25.67 6.02
N ASN A 402 8.28 26.68 6.24
CA ASN A 402 9.08 26.82 7.45
C ASN A 402 8.47 27.79 8.47
N GLN A 403 7.14 27.87 8.56
CA GLN A 403 6.48 28.85 9.42
C GLN A 403 6.61 28.49 10.91
N ALA A 404 6.91 29.50 11.73
CA ALA A 404 6.90 29.35 13.18
C ALA A 404 5.47 29.15 13.72
N PRO A 405 5.28 28.37 14.81
CA PRO A 405 3.99 28.26 15.46
C PRO A 405 3.54 29.62 16.03
N PRO A 406 2.23 29.84 16.24
CA PRO A 406 1.75 31.04 16.90
C PRO A 406 2.19 31.09 18.37
N GLY A 407 2.77 32.21 18.79
CA GLY A 407 3.27 32.41 20.13
C GLY A 407 4.19 33.62 20.21
N TYR A 408 4.94 33.75 21.30
CA TYR A 408 5.99 34.75 21.41
C TYR A 408 7.36 34.11 21.38
N LEU A 409 8.32 34.80 20.77
CA LEU A 409 9.70 34.36 20.66
C LEU A 409 10.35 34.37 22.04
N LEU A 410 10.95 33.24 22.43
CA LEU A 410 11.91 33.20 23.51
C LEU A 410 13.24 33.73 22.99
N PHE A 411 13.87 34.62 23.77
CA PHE A 411 15.18 35.18 23.47
C PHE A 411 15.24 35.87 22.09
N ASP A 412 14.14 36.52 21.67
CA ASP A 412 13.97 37.18 20.38
C ASP A 412 14.36 36.32 19.17
N GLY A 413 14.20 34.99 19.27
CA GLY A 413 14.60 34.06 18.21
C GLY A 413 16.10 34.08 17.92
N PHE A 414 16.92 34.58 18.85
CA PHE A 414 18.35 34.85 18.71
C PHE A 414 18.72 36.03 17.79
N ASP A 415 17.75 36.79 17.27
CA ASP A 415 17.97 37.93 16.37
C ASP A 415 18.25 39.27 17.08
N TYR A 416 18.50 39.27 18.39
CA TYR A 416 18.86 40.47 19.15
C TYR A 416 20.26 41.02 18.77
N PRO A 417 20.54 42.32 19.06
CA PRO A 417 21.87 42.90 18.88
C PRO A 417 22.87 42.40 19.94
N GLY A 418 24.12 42.15 19.55
CA GLY A 418 25.21 41.77 20.46
C GLY A 418 25.51 40.27 20.53
N THR A 419 26.20 39.83 21.58
CA THR A 419 26.63 38.44 21.82
C THR A 419 25.69 37.71 22.79
N LEU A 420 25.74 36.36 22.81
CA LEU A 420 24.99 35.54 23.78
C LEU A 420 25.17 36.01 25.24
N THR A 421 26.40 36.32 25.66
CA THR A 421 26.71 36.76 27.03
C THR A 421 26.10 38.13 27.37
N GLN A 422 26.00 39.04 26.40
CA GLN A 422 25.33 40.33 26.60
C GLN A 422 23.82 40.16 26.80
N ALA A 423 23.24 39.10 26.22
CA ALA A 423 21.85 38.68 26.45
C ALA A 423 21.68 37.76 27.68
N GLY A 424 22.73 37.59 28.50
CA GLY A 424 22.67 36.87 29.77
C GLY A 424 22.83 35.34 29.67
N TRP A 425 23.20 34.80 28.51
CA TRP A 425 23.54 33.38 28.36
C TRP A 425 24.91 33.06 28.96
N GLN A 426 25.05 31.84 29.47
CA GLN A 426 26.27 31.33 30.08
C GLN A 426 26.87 30.25 29.18
N LEU A 427 28.14 30.40 28.81
CA LEU A 427 28.87 29.48 27.95
C LEU A 427 30.00 28.82 28.75
N THR A 428 30.29 27.56 28.46
CA THR A 428 31.41 26.80 29.03
C THR A 428 32.10 25.98 27.95
N GLY A 429 33.30 25.49 28.24
CA GLY A 429 34.09 24.69 27.30
C GLY A 429 34.65 25.55 26.16
N ASP A 430 34.51 25.05 24.94
CA ASP A 430 35.09 25.64 23.73
C ASP A 430 34.24 26.77 23.11
N PHE A 431 33.01 26.97 23.59
CA PHE A 431 32.05 27.92 23.00
C PHE A 431 32.40 29.38 23.28
N GLN A 432 32.44 30.17 22.21
CA GLN A 432 32.81 31.58 22.24
C GLN A 432 31.60 32.49 22.00
N ALA A 433 31.39 33.44 22.91
CA ALA A 433 30.29 34.39 22.80
C ALA A 433 30.35 35.27 21.54
N ALA A 434 31.55 35.52 20.98
CA ALA A 434 31.71 36.31 19.77
C ALA A 434 31.24 35.58 18.49
N LEU A 435 31.08 34.25 18.55
CA LEU A 435 30.68 33.40 17.44
C LEU A 435 29.21 32.97 17.52
N ASN A 436 28.51 33.36 18.60
CA ASN A 436 27.09 33.08 18.78
C ASN A 436 26.30 34.33 19.22
N PRO A 437 25.07 34.52 18.70
CA PRO A 437 24.38 33.64 17.75
C PRO A 437 24.95 33.76 16.32
N SER A 438 25.17 32.63 15.65
CA SER A 438 25.80 32.50 14.33
C SER A 438 24.84 32.90 13.21
N THR A 439 25.41 33.35 12.09
CA THR A 439 24.73 33.58 10.81
C THR A 439 25.06 32.51 9.76
N SER A 440 25.96 31.58 10.07
CA SER A 440 26.47 30.54 9.15
C SER A 440 26.14 29.12 9.64
N GLY A 441 26.00 28.19 8.67
CA GLY A 441 25.62 26.78 8.85
C GLY A 441 24.19 26.53 9.37
N GLY A 442 23.50 25.47 8.97
CA GLY A 442 22.12 25.22 9.43
C GLY A 442 21.08 25.73 8.45
N GLU A 443 20.70 24.86 7.51
CA GLU A 443 19.70 25.16 6.50
C GLU A 443 18.32 25.34 7.13
N PHE A 444 17.49 26.21 6.54
CA PHE A 444 16.17 26.60 7.07
C PHE A 444 16.20 27.36 8.40
N ALA A 445 17.35 27.90 8.80
CA ALA A 445 17.40 28.87 9.87
C ALA A 445 16.55 30.13 9.56
N ILE A 446 15.93 30.70 10.58
CA ILE A 446 15.17 31.95 10.52
C ILE A 446 16.01 32.99 11.27
N GLY A 447 16.91 33.66 10.54
CA GLY A 447 17.80 34.65 11.11
C GLY A 447 19.07 34.05 11.72
N LYS A 448 19.47 34.56 12.88
CA LYS A 448 20.61 34.05 13.63
C LYS A 448 20.21 32.84 14.48
N ARG A 449 21.16 31.96 14.78
CA ARG A 449 20.93 30.73 15.56
C ARG A 449 22.08 30.41 16.50
N ILE A 450 21.85 29.54 17.46
CA ILE A 450 22.97 28.93 18.18
C ILE A 450 23.50 27.78 17.33
N ASN A 451 24.79 27.81 17.01
CA ASN A 451 25.48 26.77 16.24
C ASN A 451 26.72 26.31 17.00
N THR A 452 26.76 25.05 17.44
CA THR A 452 27.90 24.53 18.20
C THR A 452 29.07 24.11 17.30
N PHE A 453 28.85 23.90 16.00
CA PHE A 453 29.92 23.63 15.04
C PHE A 453 30.80 24.87 14.84
N GLU A 454 30.21 25.99 14.46
CA GLU A 454 30.95 27.24 14.24
C GLU A 454 31.11 28.08 15.50
N GLY A 455 30.49 27.65 16.60
CA GLY A 455 30.47 28.35 17.88
C GLY A 455 31.77 28.30 18.67
N GLY A 456 32.78 27.58 18.17
CA GLY A 456 34.09 27.39 18.78
C GLY A 456 35.14 26.97 17.73
N PRO A 457 36.42 26.86 18.12
CA PRO A 457 37.53 26.70 17.19
C PRO A 457 37.70 25.30 16.59
N TYR A 458 37.00 24.28 17.09
CA TYR A 458 37.22 22.86 16.78
C TYR A 458 36.09 22.18 15.99
N GLN A 459 35.13 22.95 15.46
CA GLN A 459 34.06 22.43 14.60
C GLN A 459 33.25 21.31 15.28
N ASP A 460 33.11 20.16 14.61
CA ASP A 460 32.51 18.90 15.10
C ASP A 460 33.12 18.35 16.40
N ASN A 461 34.20 18.94 16.90
CA ASN A 461 34.85 18.53 18.15
C ASN A 461 34.79 19.61 19.23
N ASN A 462 34.05 20.70 19.02
CA ASN A 462 33.77 21.65 20.09
C ASN A 462 32.95 20.97 21.18
N VAL A 463 33.35 21.13 22.44
CA VAL A 463 32.58 20.62 23.58
C VAL A 463 32.29 21.71 24.61
N GLY A 464 31.16 21.60 25.30
CA GLY A 464 30.73 22.55 26.32
C GLY A 464 29.23 22.60 26.53
N THR A 465 28.78 23.66 27.18
CA THR A 465 27.34 23.96 27.33
C THR A 465 27.04 25.43 27.09
N ILE A 466 25.83 25.70 26.60
CA ILE A 466 25.27 27.05 26.39
C ILE A 466 23.93 27.10 27.13
N THR A 467 23.83 27.89 28.20
CA THR A 467 22.66 27.94 29.10
C THR A 467 21.99 29.31 29.10
N SER A 468 20.67 29.35 28.95
CA SER A 468 19.88 30.57 28.87
C SER A 468 19.71 31.28 30.22
N PRO A 469 19.31 32.56 30.21
CA PRO A 469 18.60 33.19 31.33
C PRO A 469 17.32 32.43 31.71
N GLU A 470 16.79 32.76 32.89
CA GLU A 470 15.50 32.24 33.35
C GLU A 470 14.32 32.87 32.60
N PHE A 471 13.30 32.06 32.34
CA PHE A 471 12.03 32.51 31.77
C PHE A 471 10.86 31.75 32.40
N TYR A 472 9.65 32.30 32.30
CA TYR A 472 8.43 31.66 32.79
C TYR A 472 7.76 30.84 31.68
N LEU A 473 7.28 29.65 32.04
CA LEU A 473 6.43 28.81 31.19
C LEU A 473 4.98 29.31 31.26
N THR A 474 4.66 30.32 30.46
CA THR A 474 3.33 30.95 30.45
C THR A 474 2.38 30.38 29.39
N ASN A 475 2.77 29.30 28.74
CA ASN A 475 1.97 28.62 27.72
C ASN A 475 2.23 27.11 27.73
N THR A 476 1.56 26.37 26.85
CA THR A 476 1.54 24.89 26.88
C THR A 476 2.56 24.23 25.96
N ASN A 477 3.10 24.94 24.96
CA ASN A 477 4.03 24.37 23.99
C ASN A 477 5.28 25.22 23.82
N ILE A 478 6.44 24.56 23.71
CA ILE A 478 7.67 25.18 23.19
C ILE A 478 7.99 24.56 21.84
N GLY A 479 7.85 25.34 20.78
CA GLY A 479 8.31 25.02 19.43
C GLY A 479 9.71 25.56 19.19
N PHE A 480 10.57 24.82 18.48
CA PHE A 480 11.91 25.31 18.11
C PHE A 480 12.49 24.56 16.91
N LEU A 481 13.37 25.22 16.16
CA LEU A 481 14.09 24.62 15.04
C LEU A 481 15.36 23.92 15.54
N LEU A 482 15.53 22.66 15.17
CA LEU A 482 16.69 21.86 15.57
C LEU A 482 17.28 21.10 14.38
N GLY A 483 18.60 21.22 14.21
CA GLY A 483 19.43 20.43 13.30
C GLY A 483 20.68 19.89 14.01
N GLY A 484 21.56 19.24 13.26
CA GLY A 484 22.81 18.64 13.74
C GLY A 484 22.70 17.14 14.06
N GLY A 485 23.63 16.65 14.88
CA GLY A 485 23.81 15.23 15.15
C GLY A 485 22.73 14.58 15.99
N ALA A 486 22.56 13.27 15.79
CA ALA A 486 21.63 12.42 16.51
C ALA A 486 22.38 11.54 17.52
N ARG A 487 22.37 11.93 18.80
CA ARG A 487 22.98 11.12 19.88
C ARG A 487 21.95 10.81 20.96
N SER A 488 21.75 9.53 21.26
CA SER A 488 20.78 9.06 22.25
C SER A 488 21.38 8.87 23.65
N ASP A 489 22.68 9.04 23.81
CA ASP A 489 23.43 8.88 25.07
C ASP A 489 23.43 10.15 25.94
N GLY A 490 22.75 11.21 25.50
CA GLY A 490 22.64 12.48 26.19
C GLY A 490 23.86 13.38 26.05
N GLN A 491 24.87 12.99 25.26
CA GLN A 491 26.06 13.81 25.06
C GLN A 491 25.83 15.01 24.14
N LEU A 492 24.81 14.96 23.27
CA LEU A 492 24.50 16.02 22.31
C LEU A 492 23.00 16.29 22.29
N GLN A 493 22.54 17.29 23.04
CA GLN A 493 21.11 17.59 23.17
C GLN A 493 20.81 19.02 23.64
N VAL A 494 19.62 19.50 23.29
CA VAL A 494 18.96 20.65 23.90
C VAL A 494 18.08 20.15 25.05
N GLU A 495 18.12 20.84 26.19
CA GLU A 495 17.42 20.47 27.41
C GLU A 495 16.53 21.62 27.91
N LEU A 496 15.30 21.30 28.32
CA LEU A 496 14.47 22.18 29.15
C LEU A 496 14.72 21.84 30.62
N LEU A 497 15.24 22.80 31.38
CA LEU A 497 15.50 22.67 32.81
C LEU A 497 14.37 23.32 33.60
N VAL A 498 13.74 22.59 34.52
CA VAL A 498 12.80 23.15 35.52
C VAL A 498 13.30 22.77 36.90
N GLY A 499 13.47 23.76 37.79
CA GLY A 499 14.14 23.54 39.09
C GLY A 499 15.59 23.04 38.97
N GLY A 500 16.25 23.32 37.83
CA GLY A 500 17.61 22.87 37.54
C GLY A 500 17.72 21.43 37.01
N VAL A 501 16.59 20.72 36.84
CA VAL A 501 16.55 19.34 36.36
C VAL A 501 16.05 19.29 34.91
N PRO A 502 16.69 18.54 34.00
CA PRO A 502 16.16 18.31 32.65
C PRO A 502 14.83 17.57 32.69
N VAL A 503 13.76 18.21 32.19
CA VAL A 503 12.40 17.64 32.10
C VAL A 503 11.98 17.29 30.67
N ARG A 504 12.70 17.85 29.68
CA ARG A 504 12.61 17.51 28.25
C ARG A 504 13.99 17.59 27.63
N THR A 505 14.24 16.74 26.63
CA THR A 505 15.46 16.79 25.81
C THR A 505 15.12 16.57 24.34
N ALA A 506 15.99 17.05 23.45
CA ALA A 506 15.91 16.86 22.00
C ALA A 506 17.31 16.88 21.39
N THR A 507 17.52 16.08 20.34
CA THR A 507 18.77 16.02 19.57
C THR A 507 18.44 16.09 18.07
N GLY A 508 19.45 16.31 17.23
CA GLY A 508 19.28 16.41 15.78
C GLY A 508 19.05 15.05 15.10
N LYS A 509 19.14 15.04 13.76
CA LYS A 509 18.92 13.86 12.91
C LYS A 509 20.12 13.50 12.02
N ASN A 510 21.33 13.93 12.40
CA ASN A 510 22.52 13.93 11.53
C ASN A 510 22.24 14.67 10.21
N SER A 511 21.68 15.89 10.31
CA SER A 511 21.34 16.72 9.16
C SER A 511 21.68 18.18 9.43
N GLY A 512 22.12 18.89 8.39
CA GLY A 512 22.30 20.34 8.42
C GLY A 512 20.97 21.09 8.34
N ASP A 513 19.90 20.40 7.93
CA ASP A 513 18.55 20.97 7.87
C ASP A 513 17.97 21.09 9.28
N LEU A 514 17.62 22.31 9.66
CA LEU A 514 16.80 22.55 10.84
C LEU A 514 15.35 22.19 10.53
N ASN A 515 14.70 21.53 11.49
CA ASN A 515 13.27 21.28 11.41
C ASN A 515 12.60 21.53 12.77
N TRP A 516 11.31 21.85 12.74
CA TRP A 516 10.52 22.16 13.92
C TRP A 516 10.33 20.93 14.80
N GLN A 517 10.70 21.11 16.06
CA GLN A 517 10.44 20.22 17.18
C GLN A 517 9.44 20.88 18.12
N ASN A 518 8.71 20.07 18.89
CA ASN A 518 7.76 20.57 19.88
C ASN A 518 7.92 19.84 21.22
N TRP A 519 7.87 20.61 22.30
CA TRP A 519 7.68 20.08 23.65
C TRP A 519 6.35 20.54 24.23
N ASP A 520 5.52 19.59 24.69
CA ASP A 520 4.43 19.88 25.62
C ASP A 520 5.02 20.16 27.01
N VAL A 521 4.81 21.41 27.45
CA VAL A 521 5.26 21.97 28.72
C VAL A 521 4.11 22.31 29.66
N SER A 522 2.87 21.94 29.31
CA SER A 522 1.70 22.13 30.17
C SER A 522 1.85 21.61 31.61
N PRO A 523 2.59 20.51 31.91
CA PRO A 523 2.79 20.08 33.29
C PRO A 523 3.59 21.05 34.17
N TRP A 524 4.34 21.97 33.57
CA TRP A 524 5.17 22.95 34.27
C TRP A 524 4.70 24.39 34.05
N TYR A 525 3.45 24.56 33.62
CA TYR A 525 2.86 25.88 33.46
C TYR A 525 3.02 26.72 34.74
N GLY A 526 3.46 27.96 34.57
CA GLY A 526 3.75 28.91 35.65
C GLY A 526 5.11 28.75 36.32
N GLN A 527 5.88 27.71 36.01
CA GLN A 527 7.21 27.50 36.59
C GLN A 527 8.31 28.26 35.85
N ILE A 528 9.42 28.49 36.54
CA ILE A 528 10.64 29.07 35.96
C ILE A 528 11.46 27.96 35.30
N ALA A 529 11.94 28.23 34.09
CA ALA A 529 12.73 27.31 33.31
C ALA A 529 14.01 27.95 32.74
N ARG A 530 14.93 27.11 32.28
CA ARG A 530 16.09 27.47 31.45
C ARG A 530 16.22 26.50 30.28
N ILE A 531 16.81 26.96 29.18
CA ILE A 531 17.28 26.11 28.09
C ILE A 531 18.77 25.85 28.30
N ARG A 532 19.21 24.61 28.14
CA ARG A 532 20.63 24.24 28.12
C ARG A 532 20.94 23.40 26.89
N ILE A 533 21.86 23.87 26.07
CA ILE A 533 22.44 23.09 24.98
C ILE A 533 23.68 22.39 25.56
N VAL A 534 23.70 21.07 25.46
CA VAL A 534 24.80 20.21 25.87
C VAL A 534 25.42 19.62 24.62
N ASP A 535 26.72 19.85 24.46
CA ASP A 535 27.50 19.25 23.38
C ASP A 535 28.82 18.75 23.96
N ASN A 536 28.89 17.44 24.16
CA ASN A 536 30.09 16.73 24.59
C ASN A 536 30.47 15.65 23.56
N ALA A 537 29.90 15.74 22.35
CA ALA A 537 30.15 14.79 21.29
C ALA A 537 31.35 15.24 20.44
N THR A 538 32.05 14.28 19.85
CA THR A 538 33.16 14.53 18.91
C THR A 538 33.00 13.65 17.67
N GLY A 539 33.72 14.00 16.61
CA GLY A 539 33.64 13.32 15.32
C GLY A 539 32.45 13.78 14.47
N PRO A 540 32.18 13.10 13.34
CA PRO A 540 31.13 13.52 12.41
C PRO A 540 29.79 13.75 13.10
N TRP A 541 29.15 14.87 12.78
CA TRP A 541 27.90 15.30 13.42
C TRP A 541 28.01 15.49 14.94
N GLY A 542 29.19 15.89 15.43
CA GLY A 542 29.42 16.29 16.82
C GLY A 542 29.03 17.75 17.06
N HIS A 543 27.82 18.12 16.63
CA HIS A 543 27.30 19.48 16.80
C HIS A 543 25.77 19.54 16.73
N LEU A 544 25.18 20.62 17.23
CA LEU A 544 23.78 21.00 17.09
C LEU A 544 23.64 22.41 16.51
N THR A 545 22.50 22.65 15.88
CA THR A 545 22.05 23.98 15.54
C THR A 545 20.64 24.18 16.08
N LEU A 546 20.44 25.18 16.92
CA LEU A 546 19.18 25.52 17.57
C LEU A 546 18.75 26.92 17.16
N ASP A 547 17.52 27.04 16.70
CA ASP A 547 16.98 28.30 16.22
C ASP A 547 15.51 28.52 16.65
N ASN A 548 15.10 29.78 16.65
CA ASN A 548 13.73 30.26 16.66
C ASN A 548 12.79 29.55 17.65
N MET A 549 13.08 29.70 18.96
CA MET A 549 12.27 29.12 20.03
C MET A 549 11.01 29.95 20.29
N VAL A 550 9.85 29.30 20.30
CA VAL A 550 8.53 29.92 20.45
C VAL A 550 7.77 29.28 21.60
N LEU A 551 7.30 30.09 22.55
CA LEU A 551 6.38 29.64 23.59
C LEU A 551 4.94 30.03 23.19
N GLY A 552 4.12 29.02 22.93
CA GLY A 552 2.81 29.17 22.28
C GLY A 552 1.76 28.19 22.79
N SER A 553 0.51 28.39 22.35
CA SER A 553 -0.62 27.53 22.71
C SER A 553 -0.77 26.34 21.78
N GLU A 554 -0.20 26.43 20.59
CA GLU A 554 -0.24 25.39 19.56
C GLU A 554 1.12 24.70 19.43
N PRO A 555 1.16 23.40 19.14
CA PRO A 555 2.41 22.71 18.87
C PRO A 555 3.05 23.17 17.56
N ALA A 556 4.39 23.21 17.52
CA ALA A 556 5.11 23.38 16.27
C ALA A 556 4.88 22.19 15.33
N LYS A 557 4.80 22.47 14.03
CA LYS A 557 4.64 21.46 12.98
C LYS A 557 5.95 21.30 12.22
N ALA A 558 6.42 20.07 12.08
CA ALA A 558 7.58 19.79 11.25
C ALA A 558 7.35 20.26 9.81
N ARG A 559 8.37 20.87 9.21
CA ARG A 559 8.42 21.12 7.77
C ARG A 559 8.46 19.79 7.04
N SER A 560 7.64 19.66 6.02
CA SER A 560 7.61 18.51 5.13
C SER A 560 8.75 18.55 4.12
N SER A 561 9.31 17.39 3.80
CA SER A 561 10.24 17.17 2.69
C SER A 561 9.51 16.62 1.47
N GLU A 562 8.29 17.10 1.21
CA GLU A 562 7.40 16.55 0.19
C GLU A 562 7.84 16.88 -1.24
N THR A 563 7.59 15.96 -2.16
CA THR A 563 7.66 16.16 -3.61
C THR A 563 6.29 15.77 -4.16
N THR A 564 5.37 16.74 -4.23
CA THR A 564 3.94 16.47 -4.40
C THR A 564 3.28 17.37 -5.44
N VAL A 565 2.25 16.82 -6.09
CA VAL A 565 1.20 17.58 -6.78
C VAL A 565 -0.03 17.55 -5.89
N ASN A 566 -0.62 18.71 -5.62
CA ASN A 566 -1.73 18.87 -4.69
C ASN A 566 -2.90 19.60 -5.36
N LEU A 567 -4.12 19.12 -5.11
CA LEU A 567 -5.34 19.89 -5.33
C LEU A 567 -5.68 20.65 -4.06
N VAL A 568 -5.74 21.97 -4.15
CA VAL A 568 -6.11 22.85 -3.04
C VAL A 568 -7.51 23.41 -3.30
N VAL A 569 -8.47 23.09 -2.45
CA VAL A 569 -9.85 23.60 -2.51
C VAL A 569 -10.11 24.44 -1.27
N ASN A 570 -10.55 25.69 -1.46
CA ASN A 570 -10.79 26.63 -0.35
C ASN A 570 -9.61 26.76 0.62
N GLY A 571 -8.37 26.71 0.11
CA GLY A 571 -7.13 26.82 0.88
C GLY A 571 -6.69 25.55 1.61
N GLN A 572 -7.41 24.44 1.47
CA GLN A 572 -7.06 23.14 2.05
C GLN A 572 -6.63 22.16 0.96
N THR A 573 -5.53 21.43 1.18
CA THR A 573 -5.15 20.30 0.33
C THR A 573 -6.17 19.18 0.49
N VAL A 574 -6.87 18.83 -0.59
CA VAL A 574 -7.93 17.79 -0.59
C VAL A 574 -7.55 16.55 -1.40
N ARG A 575 -6.53 16.65 -2.26
CA ARG A 575 -5.91 15.53 -2.97
C ARG A 575 -4.41 15.77 -3.06
N THR A 576 -3.64 14.70 -3.03
CA THR A 576 -2.18 14.73 -3.19
C THR A 576 -1.74 13.52 -4.01
N ALA A 577 -0.66 13.70 -4.76
CA ALA A 577 0.01 12.68 -5.55
C ALA A 577 1.51 12.95 -5.52
N THR A 578 2.30 11.89 -5.60
CA THR A 578 3.76 11.97 -5.73
C THR A 578 4.19 11.31 -7.02
N GLY A 579 5.47 11.44 -7.37
CA GLY A 579 6.08 10.51 -8.32
C GLY A 579 6.28 9.12 -7.71
N GLY A 580 6.90 8.24 -8.50
CA GLY A 580 7.19 6.85 -8.15
C GLY A 580 8.68 6.55 -7.91
N ASN A 581 9.52 7.58 -7.72
CA ASN A 581 10.99 7.49 -7.86
C ASN A 581 11.37 7.05 -9.28
N THR A 582 10.84 7.76 -10.28
CA THR A 582 11.01 7.46 -11.71
C THR A 582 11.05 8.75 -12.52
N GLU A 583 11.73 8.74 -13.67
CA GLU A 583 11.67 9.83 -14.67
C GLU A 583 10.59 9.62 -15.74
N HIS A 584 9.80 8.54 -15.61
CA HIS A 584 8.72 8.24 -16.54
C HIS A 584 7.40 8.76 -15.99
N LEU A 585 6.87 9.82 -16.61
CA LEU A 585 5.57 10.38 -16.24
C LEU A 585 4.45 9.37 -16.47
N ALA A 586 3.70 9.09 -15.41
CA ALA A 586 2.54 8.22 -15.43
C ALA A 586 1.25 9.02 -15.27
N TRP A 587 0.18 8.56 -15.94
CA TRP A 587 -1.13 9.14 -15.73
C TRP A 587 -1.62 8.88 -14.31
N THR A 588 -2.09 9.95 -13.68
CA THR A 588 -2.81 9.95 -12.40
C THR A 588 -4.16 10.61 -12.61
N ALA A 589 -5.18 10.13 -11.92
CA ALA A 589 -6.52 10.68 -11.95
C ALA A 589 -7.04 10.86 -10.53
N TRP A 590 -7.60 12.03 -10.23
CA TRP A 590 -8.36 12.25 -9.00
C TRP A 590 -9.84 12.38 -9.32
N ASP A 591 -10.68 11.61 -8.62
CA ASP A 591 -12.09 11.95 -8.50
C ASP A 591 -12.22 13.22 -7.65
N VAL A 592 -12.74 14.27 -8.27
CA VAL A 592 -12.99 15.60 -7.74
C VAL A 592 -14.48 15.98 -7.79
N SER A 593 -15.36 15.02 -8.11
CA SER A 593 -16.81 15.21 -8.23
C SER A 593 -17.42 15.85 -6.97
N ALA A 594 -16.94 15.44 -5.79
CA ALA A 594 -17.35 15.99 -4.49
C ALA A 594 -17.05 17.50 -4.31
N PHE A 595 -16.19 18.08 -5.15
CA PHE A 595 -15.78 19.49 -5.09
C PHE A 595 -16.40 20.33 -6.21
N LYS A 596 -17.28 19.77 -7.05
CA LYS A 596 -17.95 20.51 -8.13
C LYS A 596 -18.56 21.83 -7.64
N GLY A 597 -18.30 22.91 -8.38
CA GLY A 597 -18.69 24.28 -8.07
C GLY A 597 -17.72 25.05 -7.17
N SER A 598 -16.75 24.37 -6.54
CA SER A 598 -15.75 25.03 -5.68
C SER A 598 -14.63 25.67 -6.50
N GLN A 599 -13.98 26.68 -5.92
CA GLN A 599 -12.72 27.22 -6.43
C GLN A 599 -11.55 26.34 -5.98
N ALA A 600 -10.64 26.05 -6.89
CA ALA A 600 -9.48 25.22 -6.67
C ALA A 600 -8.21 25.80 -7.31
N THR A 601 -7.05 25.40 -6.80
CA THR A 601 -5.73 25.60 -7.41
C THR A 601 -4.97 24.28 -7.44
N ILE A 602 -4.06 24.14 -8.41
CA ILE A 602 -3.07 23.06 -8.43
C ILE A 602 -1.78 23.63 -7.83
N ARG A 603 -1.23 22.95 -6.81
CA ARG A 603 0.04 23.32 -6.20
C ARG A 603 1.05 22.18 -6.38
N ILE A 604 2.16 22.48 -7.04
CA ILE A 604 3.29 21.56 -7.21
C ILE A 604 4.36 21.98 -6.20
N VAL A 605 4.86 21.04 -5.42
CA VAL A 605 5.81 21.27 -4.32
C VAL A 605 7.01 20.37 -4.50
N ASP A 606 8.20 20.96 -4.34
CA ASP A 606 9.47 20.28 -4.33
C ASP A 606 10.28 20.75 -3.11
N ASN A 607 10.29 19.95 -2.05
CA ASN A 607 10.82 20.35 -0.75
C ASN A 607 11.89 19.39 -0.20
N ASN A 608 12.43 18.51 -1.05
CA ASN A 608 13.37 17.47 -0.68
C ASN A 608 14.72 17.71 -1.34
N ARG A 609 15.81 17.63 -0.57
CA ARG A 609 17.18 17.94 -1.05
C ARG A 609 18.03 16.71 -1.42
N GLY A 610 17.49 15.50 -1.34
CA GLY A 610 18.28 14.27 -1.48
C GLY A 610 17.58 13.12 -2.19
N GLY A 611 18.36 12.26 -2.83
CA GLY A 611 17.82 11.11 -3.56
C GLY A 611 16.98 11.56 -4.75
N TRP A 612 15.72 11.13 -4.82
CA TRP A 612 14.75 11.58 -5.82
C TRP A 612 14.10 12.91 -5.42
N GLY A 613 14.89 13.89 -5.01
CA GLY A 613 14.41 15.16 -4.45
C GLY A 613 13.95 16.13 -5.52
N HIS A 614 13.07 15.67 -6.42
CA HIS A 614 12.44 16.48 -7.45
C HIS A 614 11.07 15.93 -7.85
N ILE A 615 10.21 16.76 -8.45
CA ILE A 615 8.93 16.31 -9.04
C ILE A 615 8.79 16.75 -10.49
N LEU A 616 8.21 15.88 -11.32
CA LEU A 616 7.80 16.17 -12.68
C LEU A 616 6.27 16.21 -12.77
N ALA A 617 5.72 17.13 -13.54
CA ALA A 617 4.29 17.18 -13.79
C ALA A 617 3.97 17.73 -15.18
N ASP A 618 2.91 17.19 -15.80
CA ASP A 618 2.48 17.59 -17.14
C ASP A 618 0.97 17.36 -17.35
N GLU A 619 0.40 18.00 -18.39
CA GLU A 619 -0.95 17.80 -18.91
C GLU A 619 -2.09 17.67 -17.87
N PHE A 620 -2.33 18.72 -17.08
CA PHE A 620 -3.50 18.83 -16.22
C PHE A 620 -4.78 19.04 -17.05
N VAL A 621 -5.67 18.05 -17.06
CA VAL A 621 -6.92 18.04 -17.83
C VAL A 621 -8.12 17.75 -16.94
N SER A 622 -9.10 18.65 -16.90
CA SER A 622 -10.40 18.39 -16.27
C SER A 622 -11.31 17.62 -17.23
N SER A 623 -11.90 16.50 -16.77
CA SER A 623 -12.65 15.56 -17.62
C SER A 623 -13.79 14.88 -16.86
N ASP A 624 -14.83 14.44 -17.56
CA ASP A 624 -15.90 13.61 -16.97
C ASP A 624 -15.49 12.13 -16.84
N THR A 625 -14.28 11.76 -17.28
CA THR A 625 -13.75 10.39 -17.22
C THR A 625 -12.31 10.35 -16.71
N SER A 626 -11.95 9.27 -16.02
CA SER A 626 -10.57 8.99 -15.63
C SER A 626 -9.76 8.51 -16.85
N ARG A 627 -8.51 8.95 -16.97
CA ARG A 627 -7.59 8.45 -18.01
C ARG A 627 -7.17 7.00 -17.77
N LEU A 628 -7.38 6.48 -16.57
CA LEU A 628 -7.13 5.08 -16.21
C LEU A 628 -8.28 4.16 -16.60
N GLU A 629 -9.49 4.70 -16.82
CA GLU A 629 -10.70 3.92 -17.11
C GLU A 629 -10.61 3.06 -18.39
N PRO A 630 -9.99 3.52 -19.50
CA PRO A 630 -9.92 2.71 -20.72
C PRO A 630 -9.03 1.47 -20.62
N HIS A 631 -8.18 1.37 -19.59
CA HIS A 631 -7.35 0.19 -19.38
C HIS A 631 -8.22 -1.03 -19.08
N ASP A 632 -7.72 -2.20 -19.46
CA ASP A 632 -8.38 -3.47 -19.18
C ASP A 632 -8.06 -3.93 -17.74
N TRP A 633 -8.95 -3.58 -16.80
CA TRP A 633 -8.85 -3.97 -15.39
C TRP A 633 -9.46 -5.35 -15.12
N LEU A 634 -8.83 -6.12 -14.23
CA LEU A 634 -9.35 -7.40 -13.72
C LEU A 634 -10.53 -7.19 -12.77
N ASP A 635 -10.61 -6.06 -12.09
CA ASP A 635 -11.75 -5.71 -11.26
C ASP A 635 -11.79 -4.19 -11.12
N GLN A 636 -12.99 -3.64 -10.99
CA GLN A 636 -13.25 -2.20 -10.93
C GLN A 636 -13.49 -1.74 -9.47
N GLY A 637 -13.60 -2.67 -8.52
CA GLY A 637 -13.67 -2.39 -7.08
C GLY A 637 -12.29 -2.21 -6.44
N ARG A 638 -12.26 -1.93 -5.14
CA ARG A 638 -11.03 -1.68 -4.39
C ARG A 638 -10.34 -2.93 -3.88
N ASP A 639 -11.07 -4.02 -3.68
CA ASP A 639 -10.62 -5.17 -2.90
C ASP A 639 -10.46 -6.42 -3.78
N TYR A 640 -9.66 -6.33 -4.86
CA TYR A 640 -9.27 -7.49 -5.67
C TYR A 640 -7.84 -7.33 -6.20
N TYR A 641 -6.87 -7.84 -5.43
CA TYR A 641 -5.44 -7.64 -5.66
C TYR A 641 -4.62 -8.93 -5.70
N ALA A 642 -3.36 -8.83 -6.13
CA ALA A 642 -2.40 -9.94 -6.19
C ALA A 642 -2.96 -11.19 -6.90
N THR A 643 -3.69 -10.94 -7.97
CA THR A 643 -4.48 -11.95 -8.67
C THR A 643 -3.57 -12.90 -9.44
N VAL A 644 -3.65 -14.20 -9.12
CA VAL A 644 -2.92 -15.26 -9.83
C VAL A 644 -3.82 -16.47 -10.04
N SER A 645 -3.43 -17.34 -10.97
CA SER A 645 -4.21 -18.51 -11.37
C SER A 645 -3.60 -19.84 -10.94
N PHE A 646 -4.46 -20.84 -10.77
CA PHE A 646 -4.07 -22.22 -10.52
C PHE A 646 -3.27 -22.80 -11.68
N ASN A 647 -2.11 -23.36 -11.36
CA ASN A 647 -1.45 -24.34 -12.24
C ASN A 647 -2.23 -25.66 -12.20
N ASN A 648 -2.29 -26.33 -13.34
CA ASN A 648 -2.86 -27.67 -13.51
C ASN A 648 -4.34 -27.83 -13.13
N ALA A 649 -5.13 -26.74 -13.14
CA ALA A 649 -6.55 -26.82 -12.86
C ALA A 649 -7.27 -27.84 -13.80
N PRO A 650 -8.20 -28.66 -13.29
CA PRO A 650 -8.87 -29.70 -14.06
C PRO A 650 -9.59 -29.18 -15.31
N GLY A 651 -9.56 -30.00 -16.38
CA GLY A 651 -10.26 -29.70 -17.63
C GLY A 651 -9.68 -28.53 -18.43
N GLY A 652 -8.44 -28.11 -18.12
CA GLY A 652 -7.79 -26.98 -18.80
C GLY A 652 -8.39 -25.62 -18.45
N LYS A 653 -9.25 -25.57 -17.42
CA LYS A 653 -9.85 -24.32 -16.94
C LYS A 653 -8.77 -23.37 -16.41
N ARG A 654 -9.00 -22.07 -16.59
CA ARG A 654 -8.21 -21.04 -15.90
C ARG A 654 -9.01 -20.50 -14.74
N ILE A 655 -8.55 -20.78 -13.52
CA ILE A 655 -9.20 -20.33 -12.30
C ILE A 655 -8.25 -19.36 -11.60
N MET A 656 -8.69 -18.13 -11.38
CA MET A 656 -7.97 -17.06 -10.68
C MET A 656 -8.49 -16.89 -9.26
N LEU A 657 -7.61 -16.44 -8.38
CA LEU A 657 -7.93 -16.02 -7.02
C LEU A 657 -7.19 -14.71 -6.74
N GLY A 658 -7.85 -13.81 -6.00
CA GLY A 658 -7.28 -12.53 -5.58
C GLY A 658 -7.42 -12.34 -4.08
N TRP A 659 -6.50 -11.55 -3.51
CA TRP A 659 -6.63 -11.04 -2.15
C TRP A 659 -7.73 -9.96 -2.13
N MET A 660 -8.78 -10.21 -1.35
CA MET A 660 -9.91 -9.31 -1.14
C MET A 660 -9.60 -8.32 -0.03
N ASN A 661 -8.71 -7.38 -0.34
CA ASN A 661 -8.33 -6.25 0.50
C ASN A 661 -7.57 -5.22 -0.37
N ASN A 662 -7.20 -4.09 0.21
CA ASN A 662 -6.44 -3.04 -0.47
C ASN A 662 -5.28 -2.54 0.39
N TRP A 663 -4.12 -2.30 -0.21
CA TRP A 663 -2.95 -1.79 0.52
C TRP A 663 -3.14 -0.40 1.17
N ASP A 664 -4.09 0.41 0.71
CA ASP A 664 -4.42 1.71 1.32
C ASP A 664 -4.84 1.58 2.79
N TYR A 665 -5.59 0.53 3.14
CA TYR A 665 -6.21 0.37 4.46
C TYR A 665 -6.11 -1.05 5.02
N GLY A 666 -5.49 -1.97 4.28
CA GLY A 666 -5.63 -3.39 4.54
C GLY A 666 -5.07 -3.81 5.89
N GLN A 667 -4.12 -3.05 6.46
CA GLN A 667 -3.59 -3.25 7.80
C GLN A 667 -4.51 -2.81 8.94
N ASP A 668 -5.51 -1.97 8.64
CA ASP A 668 -6.37 -1.29 9.61
C ASP A 668 -7.83 -1.75 9.55
N THR A 669 -8.15 -2.75 8.72
CA THR A 669 -9.48 -3.35 8.70
C THR A 669 -9.90 -3.79 10.11
N PRO A 670 -11.18 -3.58 10.51
CA PRO A 670 -11.65 -3.76 11.87
C PRO A 670 -11.88 -5.23 12.26
N THR A 671 -11.02 -6.12 11.78
CA THR A 671 -10.94 -7.54 12.16
C THR A 671 -9.92 -7.71 13.29
N THR A 672 -10.15 -8.69 14.17
CA THR A 672 -9.42 -8.83 15.44
C THR A 672 -8.33 -9.88 15.35
N THR A 673 -8.70 -11.17 15.29
CA THR A 673 -7.75 -12.28 15.35
C THR A 673 -7.14 -12.63 14.00
N TRP A 674 -7.76 -12.24 12.89
CA TRP A 674 -7.25 -12.41 11.53
C TRP A 674 -7.29 -11.07 10.78
N ARG A 675 -6.56 -10.98 9.67
CA ARG A 675 -6.65 -9.86 8.73
C ARG A 675 -6.30 -10.31 7.32
N GLY A 676 -7.02 -9.80 6.33
CA GLY A 676 -6.99 -10.29 4.95
C GLY A 676 -8.00 -11.40 4.69
N THR A 677 -8.49 -11.47 3.46
CA THR A 677 -9.49 -12.45 2.99
C THR A 677 -9.21 -12.75 1.51
N MET A 678 -9.46 -13.95 1.03
CA MET A 678 -9.42 -14.24 -0.41
C MET A 678 -10.80 -13.97 -1.02
N ALA A 679 -10.85 -13.40 -2.23
CA ALA A 679 -12.09 -13.31 -3.02
C ALA A 679 -12.59 -14.71 -3.42
N LEU A 680 -13.82 -14.84 -3.93
CA LEU A 680 -14.25 -16.11 -4.49
C LEU A 680 -13.40 -16.51 -5.70
N PRO A 681 -13.06 -17.80 -5.87
CA PRO A 681 -12.35 -18.28 -7.04
C PRO A 681 -13.15 -18.01 -8.32
N ARG A 682 -12.49 -17.48 -9.35
CA ARG A 682 -13.11 -17.09 -10.62
C ARG A 682 -12.57 -17.91 -11.77
N GLU A 683 -13.44 -18.62 -12.48
CA GLU A 683 -13.13 -19.11 -13.82
C GLU A 683 -13.08 -17.93 -14.79
N VAL A 684 -11.99 -17.83 -15.56
CA VAL A 684 -11.78 -16.74 -16.51
C VAL A 684 -11.70 -17.29 -17.93
N VAL A 685 -12.39 -16.62 -18.86
CA VAL A 685 -12.41 -16.94 -20.28
C VAL A 685 -12.26 -15.67 -21.10
N LEU A 686 -11.83 -15.80 -22.37
CA LEU A 686 -11.88 -14.67 -23.30
C LEU A 686 -13.18 -14.68 -24.08
N THR A 687 -13.84 -13.53 -24.14
CA THR A 687 -15.06 -13.33 -24.93
C THR A 687 -14.83 -12.23 -25.96
N GLN A 688 -15.25 -12.44 -27.20
CA GLN A 688 -15.17 -11.40 -28.23
C GLN A 688 -16.14 -10.25 -27.94
N THR A 689 -15.61 -9.02 -27.90
CA THR A 689 -16.39 -7.78 -27.77
C THR A 689 -16.14 -6.83 -28.94
N PRO A 690 -16.91 -5.74 -29.10
CA PRO A 690 -16.60 -4.71 -30.10
C PRO A 690 -15.21 -4.06 -29.94
N ALA A 691 -14.66 -4.06 -28.72
CA ALA A 691 -13.31 -3.54 -28.42
C ALA A 691 -12.20 -4.59 -28.57
N GLY A 692 -12.53 -5.80 -29.05
CA GLY A 692 -11.64 -6.96 -29.10
C GLY A 692 -11.96 -8.01 -28.04
N PRO A 693 -11.18 -9.10 -27.95
CA PRO A 693 -11.33 -10.08 -26.88
C PRO A 693 -11.13 -9.43 -25.50
N ARG A 694 -12.00 -9.76 -24.54
CA ARG A 694 -11.94 -9.29 -23.14
C ARG A 694 -12.11 -10.46 -22.18
N LEU A 695 -11.49 -10.35 -21.00
CA LEU A 695 -11.72 -11.32 -19.94
C LEU A 695 -13.16 -11.21 -19.46
N ARG A 696 -13.80 -12.37 -19.34
CA ARG A 696 -15.07 -12.55 -18.64
C ARG A 696 -14.82 -13.47 -17.47
N GLN A 697 -15.31 -13.08 -16.30
CA GLN A 697 -15.06 -13.78 -15.04
C GLN A 697 -16.35 -14.33 -14.46
N GLN A 698 -16.31 -15.57 -13.97
CA GLN A 698 -17.45 -16.21 -13.31
C GLN A 698 -16.97 -16.89 -12.04
N VAL A 699 -17.68 -16.70 -10.93
CA VAL A 699 -17.46 -17.51 -9.74
C VAL A 699 -17.57 -18.99 -10.11
N VAL A 700 -16.64 -19.80 -9.62
CA VAL A 700 -16.58 -21.23 -9.94
C VAL A 700 -17.90 -21.94 -9.62
N SER A 701 -18.29 -22.88 -10.49
CA SER A 701 -19.56 -23.62 -10.38
C SER A 701 -19.75 -24.36 -9.07
N GLN A 702 -18.69 -24.65 -8.33
CA GLN A 702 -18.72 -25.34 -7.04
C GLN A 702 -19.49 -24.55 -5.97
N VAL A 703 -19.57 -23.23 -6.10
CA VAL A 703 -20.41 -22.39 -5.22
C VAL A 703 -21.90 -22.73 -5.38
N ASP A 704 -22.33 -23.29 -6.52
CA ASP A 704 -23.73 -23.72 -6.71
C ASP A 704 -24.15 -24.82 -5.73
N ALA A 705 -23.21 -25.64 -5.26
CA ALA A 705 -23.48 -26.69 -4.27
C ALA A 705 -23.88 -26.12 -2.89
N LEU A 706 -23.56 -24.85 -2.62
CA LEU A 706 -23.92 -24.16 -1.39
C LEU A 706 -25.35 -23.58 -1.44
N LYS A 707 -26.01 -23.56 -2.60
CA LYS A 707 -27.32 -22.93 -2.75
C LYS A 707 -28.41 -23.66 -1.97
N ASN A 708 -29.02 -22.96 -1.01
CA ASN A 708 -30.28 -23.37 -0.39
C ASN A 708 -31.46 -22.91 -1.25
N THR A 709 -31.65 -23.59 -2.38
CA THR A 709 -32.70 -23.26 -3.36
C THR A 709 -34.12 -23.33 -2.77
N SER A 710 -34.34 -24.21 -1.78
CA SER A 710 -35.62 -24.30 -1.07
C SER A 710 -35.96 -23.07 -0.22
N ALA A 711 -34.96 -22.30 0.18
CA ALA A 711 -35.12 -21.05 0.93
C ALA A 711 -34.99 -19.80 0.04
N SER A 712 -34.94 -19.97 -1.29
CA SER A 712 -34.82 -18.85 -2.21
C SER A 712 -36.09 -18.00 -2.22
N TYR A 713 -35.89 -16.68 -2.34
CA TYR A 713 -36.95 -15.72 -2.55
C TYR A 713 -36.87 -15.19 -3.98
N THR A 714 -37.98 -15.21 -4.71
CA THR A 714 -38.08 -14.59 -6.05
C THR A 714 -39.11 -13.48 -6.02
N ALA A 715 -38.70 -12.27 -6.41
CA ALA A 715 -39.62 -11.15 -6.59
C ALA A 715 -40.25 -11.18 -7.99
N PRO A 716 -41.56 -10.89 -8.12
CA PRO A 716 -42.18 -10.76 -9.43
C PRO A 716 -41.65 -9.53 -10.17
N ALA A 717 -41.75 -9.55 -11.50
CA ALA A 717 -41.49 -8.37 -12.31
C ALA A 717 -42.45 -7.23 -11.91
N GLN A 718 -41.89 -6.07 -11.58
CA GLN A 718 -42.67 -4.94 -11.06
C GLN A 718 -41.94 -3.62 -11.28
N ASP A 719 -42.71 -2.53 -11.32
CA ASP A 719 -42.16 -1.18 -11.36
C ASP A 719 -41.69 -0.78 -9.95
N ILE A 720 -40.49 -0.22 -9.86
CA ILE A 720 -39.90 0.31 -8.64
C ILE A 720 -40.26 1.80 -8.59
N GLN A 721 -41.20 2.14 -7.72
CA GLN A 721 -41.58 3.53 -7.49
C GLN A 721 -40.43 4.33 -6.86
N PRO A 722 -40.36 5.66 -7.05
CA PRO A 722 -39.38 6.50 -6.39
C PRO A 722 -39.33 6.26 -4.88
N GLY A 723 -38.12 6.05 -4.34
CA GLY A 723 -37.88 5.71 -2.94
C GLY A 723 -37.20 4.36 -2.77
N THR A 724 -37.30 3.79 -1.56
CA THR A 724 -36.73 2.49 -1.20
C THR A 724 -37.84 1.57 -0.73
N THR A 725 -37.88 0.34 -1.24
CA THR A 725 -38.81 -0.71 -0.82
C THR A 725 -38.03 -1.90 -0.30
N THR A 726 -38.21 -2.25 0.97
CA THR A 726 -37.61 -3.44 1.56
C THR A 726 -38.31 -4.70 1.08
N LEU A 727 -37.52 -5.69 0.65
CA LEU A 727 -38.04 -6.97 0.22
C LEU A 727 -38.39 -7.83 1.45
N PRO A 728 -39.37 -8.75 1.34
CA PRO A 728 -39.72 -9.69 2.42
C PRO A 728 -38.69 -10.84 2.51
N VAL A 729 -37.41 -10.53 2.39
CA VAL A 729 -36.27 -11.45 2.53
C VAL A 729 -35.11 -10.69 3.18
N THR A 730 -34.31 -11.40 3.95
CA THR A 730 -33.08 -10.90 4.57
C THR A 730 -31.97 -11.92 4.38
N GLY A 731 -30.72 -11.49 4.33
CA GLY A 731 -29.57 -12.37 4.33
C GLY A 731 -28.25 -11.58 4.24
N ASP A 732 -27.24 -12.07 4.94
CA ASP A 732 -25.86 -11.59 4.91
C ASP A 732 -24.90 -12.58 4.21
N VAL A 733 -25.39 -13.79 3.88
CA VAL A 733 -24.68 -14.81 3.11
C VAL A 733 -25.61 -15.35 2.02
N VAL A 734 -25.62 -14.69 0.86
CA VAL A 734 -26.58 -14.94 -0.23
C VAL A 734 -25.95 -14.72 -1.61
N GLN A 735 -26.46 -15.45 -2.61
CA GLN A 735 -26.34 -15.05 -4.02
C GLN A 735 -27.59 -14.25 -4.41
N ILE A 736 -27.42 -13.13 -5.11
CA ILE A 736 -28.53 -12.36 -5.70
C ILE A 736 -28.35 -12.31 -7.21
N ASP A 737 -29.34 -12.80 -7.96
CA ASP A 737 -29.45 -12.58 -9.39
C ASP A 737 -30.55 -11.55 -9.64
N ALA A 738 -30.25 -10.46 -10.35
CA ALA A 738 -31.20 -9.40 -10.61
C ALA A 738 -31.09 -8.86 -12.05
N GLU A 739 -32.23 -8.52 -12.63
CA GLU A 739 -32.32 -7.86 -13.93
C GLU A 739 -33.23 -6.63 -13.82
N PHE A 740 -32.78 -5.50 -14.37
CA PHE A 740 -33.48 -4.23 -14.31
C PHE A 740 -33.58 -3.57 -15.69
N THR A 741 -34.60 -2.73 -15.88
CA THR A 741 -34.66 -1.74 -16.96
C THR A 741 -34.80 -0.32 -16.38
N PRO A 742 -34.11 0.70 -16.92
CA PRO A 742 -34.01 2.02 -16.25
C PRO A 742 -35.32 2.81 -16.11
N GLY A 743 -36.26 2.64 -17.05
CA GLY A 743 -37.47 3.48 -17.12
C GLY A 743 -37.12 4.97 -17.21
N THR A 744 -37.64 5.78 -16.27
CA THR A 744 -37.34 7.22 -16.14
C THR A 744 -36.40 7.54 -14.97
N ALA A 745 -35.93 6.53 -14.25
CA ALA A 745 -35.09 6.73 -13.08
C ALA A 745 -33.72 7.33 -13.44
N SER A 746 -33.24 8.27 -12.63
CA SER A 746 -31.87 8.78 -12.71
C SER A 746 -30.87 7.80 -12.09
N SER A 747 -31.30 7.06 -11.07
CA SER A 747 -30.55 5.95 -10.46
C SER A 747 -31.50 4.89 -9.91
N PHE A 748 -31.13 3.62 -9.98
CA PHE A 748 -31.91 2.50 -9.42
C PHE A 748 -31.00 1.34 -9.05
N GLY A 749 -31.48 0.42 -8.21
CA GLY A 749 -30.74 -0.80 -7.89
C GLY A 749 -31.13 -1.43 -6.56
N LEU A 750 -30.14 -1.95 -5.85
CA LEU A 750 -30.26 -2.69 -4.59
C LEU A 750 -29.61 -1.96 -3.42
N LYS A 751 -30.18 -2.12 -2.23
CA LYS A 751 -29.52 -1.86 -0.95
C LYS A 751 -29.37 -3.20 -0.22
N VAL A 752 -28.18 -3.54 0.21
CA VAL A 752 -27.86 -4.83 0.83
C VAL A 752 -27.10 -4.64 2.13
N LEU A 753 -27.00 -5.72 2.93
CA LEU A 753 -26.34 -5.73 4.24
C LEU A 753 -26.83 -4.56 5.11
N GLY A 754 -28.13 -4.28 5.00
CA GLY A 754 -28.73 -3.06 5.52
C GLY A 754 -29.46 -3.25 6.84
N ASN A 755 -29.75 -2.13 7.49
CA ASN A 755 -30.65 -2.00 8.63
C ASN A 755 -31.43 -0.68 8.52
N ALA A 756 -31.98 -0.17 9.63
CA ALA A 756 -32.76 1.06 9.63
C ALA A 756 -31.96 2.35 9.30
N SER A 757 -30.63 2.34 9.46
CA SER A 757 -29.77 3.53 9.30
C SER A 757 -28.63 3.38 8.30
N GLN A 758 -28.24 2.15 7.96
CA GLN A 758 -27.04 1.83 7.18
C GLN A 758 -27.34 0.79 6.11
N SER A 759 -26.61 0.83 5.00
CA SER A 759 -26.67 -0.15 3.90
C SER A 759 -25.55 0.08 2.91
N THR A 760 -25.12 -0.97 2.22
CA THR A 760 -24.32 -0.84 0.98
C THR A 760 -25.26 -0.69 -0.21
N ARG A 761 -25.05 0.32 -1.06
CA ARG A 761 -25.89 0.57 -2.25
C ARG A 761 -25.19 0.02 -3.49
N ILE A 762 -25.89 -0.81 -4.26
CA ILE A 762 -25.46 -1.23 -5.60
C ILE A 762 -26.44 -0.63 -6.58
N GLY A 763 -25.99 0.27 -7.45
CA GLY A 763 -26.90 1.04 -8.30
C GLY A 763 -26.38 1.28 -9.70
N TYR A 764 -27.26 1.77 -10.56
CA TYR A 764 -26.94 2.16 -11.93
C TYR A 764 -27.40 3.59 -12.18
N ALA A 765 -26.45 4.48 -12.46
CA ALA A 765 -26.70 5.87 -12.82
C ALA A 765 -27.01 5.95 -14.33
N THR A 766 -28.27 6.21 -14.67
CA THR A 766 -28.77 6.12 -16.06
C THR A 766 -28.10 7.12 -17.00
N ALA A 767 -27.86 8.35 -16.54
CA ALA A 767 -27.31 9.43 -17.38
C ALA A 767 -25.86 9.17 -17.79
N THR A 768 -25.07 8.59 -16.89
CA THR A 768 -23.64 8.32 -17.09
C THR A 768 -23.36 6.86 -17.50
N GLN A 769 -24.39 5.99 -17.47
CA GLN A 769 -24.30 4.55 -17.75
C GLN A 769 -23.33 3.82 -16.80
N ARG A 770 -23.30 4.21 -15.53
CA ARG A 770 -22.33 3.69 -14.55
C ARG A 770 -23.01 2.81 -13.53
N LEU A 771 -22.53 1.57 -13.42
CA LEU A 771 -22.83 0.66 -12.32
C LEU A 771 -21.89 0.96 -11.16
N TYR A 772 -22.39 1.03 -9.94
CA TYR A 772 -21.59 1.40 -8.77
C TYR A 772 -21.88 0.55 -7.53
N ILE A 773 -20.88 0.46 -6.66
CA ILE A 773 -20.99 0.09 -5.25
C ILE A 773 -20.68 1.35 -4.44
N ASP A 774 -21.66 1.81 -3.65
CA ASP A 774 -21.52 2.92 -2.71
C ASP A 774 -21.51 2.34 -1.29
N ARG A 775 -20.31 2.31 -0.70
CA ARG A 775 -20.05 1.79 0.64
C ARG A 775 -19.87 2.89 1.69
N SER A 776 -20.17 4.14 1.36
CA SER A 776 -20.00 5.30 2.25
C SER A 776 -20.82 5.21 3.55
N ASN A 777 -21.92 4.45 3.53
CA ASN A 777 -22.78 4.18 4.69
C ASN A 777 -22.97 2.67 4.94
N SER A 778 -21.95 1.86 4.64
CA SER A 778 -21.98 0.40 4.74
C SER A 778 -21.83 -0.16 6.17
N GLY A 779 -21.63 0.69 7.18
CA GLY A 779 -21.39 0.29 8.57
C GLY A 779 -20.18 0.99 9.17
N ASN A 780 -19.20 0.22 9.66
CA ASN A 780 -17.95 0.76 10.17
C ASN A 780 -17.01 1.20 9.03
N VAL A 781 -17.09 2.47 8.65
CA VAL A 781 -16.26 3.08 7.60
C VAL A 781 -15.18 4.02 8.12
N ALA A 782 -15.18 4.30 9.44
CA ALA A 782 -14.37 5.35 10.04
C ALA A 782 -12.94 4.91 10.42
N PHE A 783 -12.61 3.63 10.24
CA PHE A 783 -11.29 3.09 10.60
C PHE A 783 -10.17 3.58 9.66
N HIS A 784 -10.51 3.99 8.43
CA HIS A 784 -9.54 4.57 7.49
C HIS A 784 -10.21 5.60 6.55
N PRO A 785 -9.58 6.77 6.29
CA PRO A 785 -10.17 7.82 5.45
C PRO A 785 -10.41 7.41 3.99
N ALA A 786 -9.64 6.48 3.45
CA ALA A 786 -9.82 5.99 2.07
C ALA A 786 -10.93 4.92 1.92
N PHE A 787 -11.53 4.45 3.01
CA PHE A 787 -12.50 3.35 2.95
C PHE A 787 -13.92 3.81 2.59
N SER A 788 -14.36 4.97 3.08
CA SER A 788 -15.68 5.52 2.75
C SER A 788 -15.66 6.05 1.31
N SER A 789 -16.19 5.26 0.38
CA SER A 789 -15.98 5.47 -1.05
C SER A 789 -17.16 4.99 -1.92
N VAL A 790 -17.11 5.35 -3.20
CA VAL A 790 -17.98 4.86 -4.26
C VAL A 790 -17.08 4.36 -5.38
N GLU A 791 -17.24 3.08 -5.72
CA GLU A 791 -16.53 2.40 -6.79
C GLU A 791 -17.51 2.16 -7.93
N ASP A 792 -17.10 2.42 -9.16
CA ASP A 792 -18.02 2.34 -10.28
C ASP A 792 -17.33 2.01 -11.61
N ALA A 793 -18.11 1.49 -12.55
CA ALA A 793 -17.67 1.11 -13.87
C ALA A 793 -18.73 1.45 -14.91
N ARG A 794 -18.30 1.86 -16.11
CA ARG A 794 -19.21 2.01 -17.23
C ARG A 794 -19.72 0.63 -17.69
N VAL A 795 -21.02 0.46 -17.71
CA VAL A 795 -21.67 -0.80 -18.12
C VAL A 795 -22.77 -0.50 -19.12
N ASP A 796 -22.56 -0.95 -20.36
CA ASP A 796 -23.57 -0.87 -21.40
C ASP A 796 -24.71 -1.88 -21.14
N LEU A 797 -25.94 -1.42 -21.33
CA LEU A 797 -27.13 -2.27 -21.20
C LEU A 797 -27.25 -3.21 -22.40
N VAL A 798 -27.46 -4.49 -22.16
CA VAL A 798 -27.68 -5.48 -23.23
C VAL A 798 -29.18 -5.62 -23.46
N ASN A 799 -29.64 -5.27 -24.66
CA ASN A 799 -31.08 -5.20 -25.00
C ASN A 799 -31.89 -4.32 -24.02
N GLY A 800 -31.28 -3.21 -23.58
CA GLY A 800 -31.88 -2.27 -22.63
C GLY A 800 -31.96 -2.77 -21.18
N ARG A 801 -31.37 -3.93 -20.87
CA ARG A 801 -31.39 -4.56 -19.55
C ARG A 801 -30.02 -4.53 -18.89
N LEU A 802 -30.03 -4.26 -17.59
CA LEU A 802 -28.88 -4.41 -16.70
C LEU A 802 -29.00 -5.77 -16.00
N ARG A 803 -28.00 -6.64 -16.17
CA ARG A 803 -27.95 -7.95 -15.50
C ARG A 803 -26.86 -7.97 -14.45
N LEU A 804 -27.24 -8.29 -13.22
CA LEU A 804 -26.35 -8.34 -12.07
C LEU A 804 -26.41 -9.71 -11.40
N ARG A 805 -25.25 -10.23 -11.03
CA ARG A 805 -25.10 -11.30 -10.05
C ARG A 805 -24.23 -10.80 -8.91
N LEU A 806 -24.69 -10.97 -7.67
CA LEU A 806 -23.97 -10.57 -6.48
C LEU A 806 -23.73 -11.79 -5.58
N TYR A 807 -22.57 -11.83 -4.94
CA TYR A 807 -22.30 -12.68 -3.79
C TYR A 807 -22.10 -11.77 -2.59
N LEU A 808 -22.96 -11.94 -1.59
CA LEU A 808 -22.83 -11.27 -0.30
C LEU A 808 -22.24 -12.24 0.70
N ASP A 809 -21.29 -11.75 1.47
CA ASP A 809 -20.81 -12.40 2.69
C ASP A 809 -20.77 -11.35 3.81
N ARG A 810 -20.49 -11.80 5.03
CA ARG A 810 -20.61 -11.02 6.27
C ARG A 810 -19.80 -9.72 6.28
N ALA A 811 -18.83 -9.57 5.39
CA ALA A 811 -18.03 -8.37 5.22
C ALA A 811 -17.58 -8.10 3.77
N SER A 812 -18.34 -8.55 2.77
CA SER A 812 -17.98 -8.30 1.36
C SER A 812 -19.18 -8.28 0.42
N VAL A 813 -18.99 -7.61 -0.70
CA VAL A 813 -19.87 -7.62 -1.87
C VAL A 813 -19.00 -7.88 -3.11
N GLU A 814 -19.27 -8.99 -3.80
CA GLU A 814 -18.71 -9.28 -5.13
C GLU A 814 -19.81 -9.18 -6.19
N LEU A 815 -19.67 -8.25 -7.12
CA LEU A 815 -20.65 -7.90 -8.15
C LEU A 815 -20.13 -8.30 -9.53
N PHE A 816 -20.95 -9.02 -10.29
CA PHE A 816 -20.68 -9.46 -11.66
C PHE A 816 -21.79 -8.92 -12.57
N ALA A 817 -21.43 -8.02 -13.48
CA ALA A 817 -22.36 -7.41 -14.42
C ALA A 817 -22.22 -8.01 -15.81
N GLN A 818 -23.34 -8.09 -16.53
CA GLN A 818 -23.39 -8.57 -17.91
C GLN A 818 -22.65 -9.91 -18.08
N ASP A 819 -23.02 -10.88 -17.25
CA ASP A 819 -22.45 -12.22 -17.24
C ASP A 819 -20.94 -12.28 -16.92
N GLY A 820 -20.43 -11.25 -16.22
CA GLY A 820 -19.06 -11.19 -15.71
C GLY A 820 -18.06 -10.43 -16.58
N LEU A 821 -18.54 -9.63 -17.53
CA LEU A 821 -17.70 -8.75 -18.35
C LEU A 821 -17.20 -7.53 -17.57
N ALA A 822 -17.91 -7.13 -16.53
CA ALA A 822 -17.44 -6.16 -15.55
C ALA A 822 -17.65 -6.73 -14.15
N THR A 823 -16.66 -6.56 -13.28
CA THR A 823 -16.69 -7.02 -11.89
C THR A 823 -16.30 -5.90 -10.95
N LEU A 824 -16.96 -5.83 -9.79
CA LEU A 824 -16.62 -4.92 -8.69
C LEU A 824 -16.57 -5.74 -7.40
N THR A 825 -15.49 -5.62 -6.64
CA THR A 825 -15.28 -6.34 -5.39
C THR A 825 -14.88 -5.39 -4.29
N ASP A 826 -15.72 -5.29 -3.25
CA ASP A 826 -15.45 -4.43 -2.10
C ASP A 826 -15.74 -5.15 -0.78
N GLN A 827 -14.83 -4.95 0.17
CA GLN A 827 -15.11 -5.21 1.57
C GLN A 827 -16.08 -4.15 2.11
N VAL A 828 -16.90 -4.59 3.06
CA VAL A 828 -17.85 -3.76 3.81
C VAL A 828 -17.89 -4.24 5.26
N PHE A 829 -18.14 -3.36 6.22
CA PHE A 829 -18.15 -3.74 7.65
C PHE A 829 -19.48 -3.42 8.32
N PRO A 830 -20.56 -4.14 7.97
CA PRO A 830 -21.92 -3.84 8.41
C PRO A 830 -22.11 -4.04 9.92
N ALA A 831 -23.05 -3.29 10.50
CA ALA A 831 -23.44 -3.51 11.89
C ALA A 831 -23.95 -4.95 12.10
N ALA A 832 -23.72 -5.52 13.29
CA ALA A 832 -24.18 -6.87 13.60
C ALA A 832 -25.69 -7.04 13.34
N GLY A 833 -26.06 -8.08 12.57
CA GLY A 833 -27.43 -8.38 12.18
C GLY A 833 -27.97 -7.58 10.98
N ALA A 834 -27.19 -6.66 10.40
CA ALA A 834 -27.60 -5.93 9.20
C ALA A 834 -27.65 -6.87 7.98
N SER A 835 -28.86 -7.28 7.63
CA SER A 835 -29.16 -8.31 6.62
C SER A 835 -30.35 -7.92 5.74
N SER A 836 -30.86 -6.69 5.86
CA SER A 836 -31.96 -6.20 5.04
C SER A 836 -31.55 -6.08 3.57
N ILE A 837 -32.45 -6.48 2.68
CA ILE A 837 -32.31 -6.32 1.23
C ILE A 837 -33.49 -5.48 0.73
N SER A 838 -33.20 -4.42 -0.03
CA SER A 838 -34.20 -3.51 -0.57
C SER A 838 -33.91 -3.19 -2.04
N VAL A 839 -34.95 -2.83 -2.79
CA VAL A 839 -34.81 -2.18 -4.11
C VAL A 839 -35.00 -0.67 -3.95
N PHE A 840 -34.37 0.13 -4.80
CA PHE A 840 -34.56 1.57 -4.82
C PHE A 840 -34.64 2.13 -6.24
N SER A 841 -35.31 3.28 -6.37
CA SER A 841 -35.36 4.10 -7.57
C SER A 841 -35.35 5.59 -7.19
N GLU A 842 -34.61 6.40 -7.93
CA GLU A 842 -34.41 7.83 -7.70
C GLU A 842 -34.71 8.61 -8.98
N GLY A 843 -35.25 9.83 -8.85
CA GLY A 843 -35.57 10.71 -9.99
C GLY A 843 -36.73 10.26 -10.89
N GLY A 844 -37.18 9.01 -10.76
CA GLY A 844 -38.23 8.43 -11.58
C GLY A 844 -38.50 6.96 -11.22
N THR A 845 -39.17 6.27 -12.13
CA THR A 845 -39.53 4.85 -11.98
C THR A 845 -38.59 4.00 -12.80
N ALA A 846 -37.97 3.00 -12.17
CA ALA A 846 -37.28 1.90 -12.85
C ALA A 846 -38.15 0.65 -12.81
N ARG A 847 -37.74 -0.41 -13.51
CA ARG A 847 -38.46 -1.69 -13.48
C ARG A 847 -37.52 -2.81 -13.09
N LEU A 848 -37.95 -3.59 -12.10
CA LEU A 848 -37.37 -4.88 -11.77
C LEU A 848 -37.97 -5.92 -12.71
N GLU A 849 -37.14 -6.56 -13.52
CA GLU A 849 -37.58 -7.58 -14.47
C GLU A 849 -37.55 -8.96 -13.84
N SER A 850 -36.53 -9.24 -13.03
CA SER A 850 -36.44 -10.44 -12.19
C SER A 850 -35.49 -10.21 -11.03
N LEU A 851 -35.76 -10.83 -9.88
CA LEU A 851 -34.82 -10.90 -8.77
C LEU A 851 -34.98 -12.23 -8.03
N THR A 852 -33.87 -12.92 -7.81
CA THR A 852 -33.81 -14.11 -6.97
C THR A 852 -32.72 -13.93 -5.93
N VAL A 853 -33.09 -14.00 -4.65
CA VAL A 853 -32.15 -14.09 -3.52
C VAL A 853 -32.07 -15.55 -3.09
N THR A 854 -30.90 -16.15 -3.18
CA THR A 854 -30.64 -17.53 -2.79
C THR A 854 -29.69 -17.56 -1.60
N PRO A 855 -30.15 -17.95 -0.40
CA PRO A 855 -29.25 -18.20 0.72
C PRO A 855 -28.20 -19.25 0.38
N LEU A 856 -26.97 -19.02 0.83
CA LEU A 856 -25.86 -19.96 0.66
C LEU A 856 -25.54 -20.59 2.01
N PHE A 857 -25.35 -21.91 2.02
CA PHE A 857 -24.82 -22.60 3.19
C PHE A 857 -23.36 -22.16 3.43
N PRO A 858 -22.95 -21.99 4.69
CA PRO A 858 -21.55 -21.71 5.00
C PRO A 858 -20.62 -22.80 4.47
N ALA A 859 -19.57 -22.42 3.76
CA ALA A 859 -18.48 -23.29 3.36
C ALA A 859 -17.27 -23.19 4.30
N MET A 860 -17.14 -22.05 4.99
CA MET A 860 -16.09 -21.73 5.95
C MET A 860 -16.71 -21.32 7.28
N TRP A 861 -16.11 -21.76 8.39
CA TRP A 861 -16.38 -21.30 9.75
C TRP A 861 -17.85 -21.37 10.24
N GLY A 862 -18.79 -21.91 9.46
CA GLY A 862 -20.16 -22.21 9.88
C GLY A 862 -20.21 -23.54 10.62
N GLY A 863 -20.84 -23.55 11.79
CA GLY A 863 -21.02 -24.75 12.62
C GLY A 863 -22.12 -25.69 12.16
#